data_AF-A0A1F8ULW0-F1
#
_entry.id   AF-A0A1F8ULW0-F1
#
_cell.length_a   1.000
_cell.length_b   1.000
_cell.length_c   1.000
_cell.angle_alpha   90.00
_cell.angle_beta   90.00
_cell.angle_gamma   90.00
#
_symmetry.space_group_name_H-M   'P 1'
#
loop_
_entity.id
_entity.type
_entity.pdbx_description
1 polymer ?
#
loop_
_entity_poly.entity_id
_entity_poly.type
_entity_poly.pdbx_seq_one_letter_code
_entity_poly.pdbx_strand_id
1 'polypeptide(L)'
;MQKVIGGVYVALILLVIMYSSSINTYAMTLEYDGKTHEYTEKPIELVVDGKRLDTVVPPIILNDRTLVPARDVLEKLGAKVNWDEKYKQIDVTYGNKIIILTINSKTAYINQITNELDVPAKLINGKTMIPVAFVARGLGFKVNWDEKSRIVTINKSTNNETIVKDNTSEEPLKTYDITKAILEWKNDKDIEKYKSYSMTKKNYGDVNIDDVKLIKVDNQNINAVISSSDRISNVTHKRIDNKIIIDIDNSIMEFNANKYTIIENAFIKGITTTQVSKKPNKSEIVLELKDYFNYDVSLSQNRKNVVIRFLKNEIYDMQLSEKREVATLYIKGTLKTNVTAFRLTDPDRIVFDIPYSYSKLESKTANVTSKYIKSIRTSQFEESVTRFVIDTIGQPKYDIELKNDSVKIKIMESEYKNITYDNNNNGNNDNINERSTKIILTKPNKKIIDISQIKVTDNYLQKNLQITFPGDFTSEFGNGEIKINDERINNVNVSKRGSNTAIDIYASTILTCNINEDDKYIYVELLKPKQKYSKIVLIDAGHGGSDPGATVSGLYEKNINLAITTKLEDLIEDDGDIKVYVTRNKDTYPTLPDRVKIAEDVQADIFVSVHNNATLSEKAIGTETLYFPLTTKNIAGLDAKILAEIIQSTVSDELDSKDRGIIGRTDLYLLKNTTMPAIIVEIGYMTNPSEFEKLQKSFYTDDAANGIFKAIKKVFKQYELKRN
;
A
#
# COMPACT_ATOMS: atom_id res chain seq x y z
N MET A 1 -20.08 -34.26 84.75
CA MET A 1 -20.17 -35.11 83.54
C MET A 1 -21.03 -34.39 82.51
N GLN A 2 -20.52 -34.30 81.27
CA GLN A 2 -21.22 -34.16 79.99
C GLN A 2 -22.19 -32.98 79.70
N LYS A 3 -21.83 -32.33 78.57
CA LYS A 3 -22.65 -31.83 77.44
C LYS A 3 -23.22 -30.40 77.45
N VAL A 4 -22.50 -29.54 76.71
CA VAL A 4 -22.89 -28.69 75.55
C VAL A 4 -24.38 -28.29 75.42
N ILE A 5 -24.66 -26.98 75.32
CA ILE A 5 -25.15 -26.20 74.13
C ILE A 5 -25.67 -24.83 74.61
N GLY A 6 -25.31 -23.76 73.90
CA GLY A 6 -26.20 -22.62 73.64
C GLY A 6 -25.78 -21.27 74.24
N GLY A 7 -25.21 -20.39 73.42
CA GLY A 7 -24.94 -19.00 73.83
C GLY A 7 -24.29 -18.19 72.72
N VAL A 8 -25.14 -17.55 71.92
CA VAL A 8 -24.84 -16.69 70.77
C VAL A 8 -24.04 -15.45 71.19
N TYR A 9 -22.92 -15.18 70.50
CA TYR A 9 -22.36 -13.83 70.40
C TYR A 9 -22.15 -13.49 68.92
N VAL A 10 -22.92 -12.51 68.46
CA VAL A 10 -22.82 -11.87 67.15
C VAL A 10 -21.60 -10.94 67.19
N ALA A 11 -20.57 -11.27 66.43
CA ALA A 11 -19.50 -10.34 66.06
C ALA A 11 -19.53 -10.15 64.55
N LEU A 12 -19.90 -8.94 64.15
CA LEU A 12 -20.00 -8.48 62.77
C LEU A 12 -18.59 -8.36 62.18
N ILE A 13 -18.11 -9.39 61.49
CA ILE A 13 -16.90 -9.30 60.68
C ILE A 13 -17.29 -8.77 59.30
N LEU A 14 -16.86 -7.54 59.03
CA LEU A 14 -16.82 -6.91 57.71
C LEU A 14 -15.88 -7.75 56.83
N LEU A 15 -16.45 -8.73 56.13
CA LEU A 15 -15.76 -9.47 55.08
C LEU A 15 -15.69 -8.56 53.86
N VAL A 16 -14.58 -7.83 53.70
CA VAL A 16 -14.17 -7.33 52.39
C VAL A 16 -13.93 -8.57 51.55
N ILE A 17 -14.92 -8.94 50.75
CA ILE A 17 -14.75 -9.91 49.68
C ILE A 17 -13.77 -9.27 48.70
N MET A 18 -12.49 -9.56 48.88
CA MET A 18 -11.57 -9.61 47.76
C MET A 18 -12.17 -10.60 46.79
N TYR A 19 -12.90 -10.09 45.80
CA TYR A 19 -13.00 -10.78 44.52
C TYR A 19 -11.58 -10.84 43.98
N SER A 20 -10.79 -11.81 44.42
CA SER A 20 -9.86 -12.44 43.50
C SER A 20 -10.75 -13.09 42.45
N SER A 21 -11.08 -12.32 41.41
CA SER A 21 -11.24 -12.94 40.11
C SER A 21 -9.95 -13.69 39.90
N SER A 22 -9.96 -15.00 40.15
CA SER A 22 -8.96 -15.92 39.65
C SER A 22 -8.97 -15.71 38.15
N ILE A 23 -8.13 -14.79 37.68
CA ILE A 23 -7.87 -14.67 36.26
C ILE A 23 -7.15 -15.98 35.98
N ASN A 24 -7.87 -16.94 35.40
CA ASN A 24 -7.24 -18.06 34.73
C ASN A 24 -6.47 -17.47 33.54
N THR A 25 -5.34 -16.82 33.83
CA THR A 25 -4.33 -16.46 32.84
C THR A 25 -3.63 -17.76 32.50
N TYR A 26 -3.86 -18.24 31.30
CA TYR A 26 -3.07 -19.33 30.75
C TYR A 26 -1.71 -18.75 30.40
N ALA A 27 -0.83 -18.63 31.38
CA ALA A 27 0.52 -18.13 31.18
C ALA A 27 1.31 -19.20 30.43
N MET A 28 1.65 -18.93 29.17
CA MET A 28 2.50 -19.80 28.38
C MET A 28 3.70 -19.03 27.83
N THR A 29 4.80 -19.75 27.67
CA THR A 29 6.03 -19.18 27.12
C THR A 29 6.04 -19.33 25.60
N LEU A 30 6.24 -18.21 24.90
CA LEU A 30 6.40 -18.13 23.45
C LEU A 30 7.85 -17.79 23.11
N GLU A 31 8.53 -18.67 22.41
CA GLU A 31 9.87 -18.48 21.88
C GLU A 31 9.78 -18.11 20.40
N TYR A 32 10.22 -16.90 20.06
CA TYR A 32 10.33 -16.41 18.68
C TYR A 32 11.34 -15.26 18.61
N ASP A 33 11.86 -14.97 17.40
CA ASP A 33 12.85 -13.90 17.16
C ASP A 33 14.10 -13.97 18.07
N GLY A 34 14.46 -15.17 18.52
CA GLY A 34 15.59 -15.41 19.42
C GLY A 34 15.36 -14.95 20.86
N LYS A 35 14.11 -14.68 21.26
CA LYS A 35 13.73 -14.25 22.61
C LYS A 35 12.58 -15.08 23.16
N THR A 36 12.49 -15.09 24.48
CA THR A 36 11.43 -15.73 25.25
C THR A 36 10.42 -14.68 25.70
N HIS A 37 9.15 -14.88 25.37
CA HIS A 37 8.04 -13.98 25.68
C HIS A 37 7.02 -14.69 26.56
N GLU A 38 6.54 -14.02 27.61
CA GLU A 38 5.39 -14.50 28.39
C GLU A 38 4.08 -14.09 27.70
N TYR A 39 3.16 -15.05 27.53
CA TYR A 39 1.84 -14.81 26.97
C TYR A 39 0.79 -15.11 28.03
N THR A 40 0.10 -14.07 28.50
CA THR A 40 -0.81 -14.12 29.66
C THR A 40 -2.29 -14.02 29.27
N GLU A 41 -2.58 -13.92 27.96
CA GLU A 41 -3.92 -13.84 27.41
C GLU A 41 -4.74 -15.11 27.62
N LYS A 42 -6.08 -14.97 27.65
CA LYS A 42 -6.97 -16.13 27.77
C LYS A 42 -6.81 -17.07 26.55
N PRO A 43 -6.98 -18.39 26.72
CA PRO A 43 -6.93 -19.33 25.59
C PRO A 43 -7.91 -18.97 24.48
N ILE A 44 -7.54 -19.28 23.24
CA ILE A 44 -8.38 -19.12 22.06
C ILE A 44 -8.78 -20.50 21.56
N GLU A 45 -10.08 -20.74 21.40
CA GLU A 45 -10.56 -21.98 20.80
C GLU A 45 -10.54 -21.89 19.28
N LEU A 46 -10.10 -22.96 18.62
CA LEU A 46 -10.00 -23.07 17.18
C LEU A 46 -11.01 -24.08 16.66
N VAL A 47 -11.89 -23.65 15.76
CA VAL A 47 -12.89 -24.50 15.11
C VAL A 47 -12.64 -24.50 13.60
N VAL A 48 -12.47 -25.69 13.01
CA VAL A 48 -12.21 -25.88 11.58
C VAL A 48 -13.24 -26.82 10.97
N ASP A 49 -13.97 -26.37 9.95
CA ASP A 49 -15.11 -27.09 9.34
C ASP A 49 -16.10 -27.64 10.40
N GLY A 50 -16.47 -26.79 11.36
CA GLY A 50 -17.41 -27.11 12.43
C GLY A 50 -16.88 -28.05 13.53
N LYS A 51 -15.59 -28.43 13.49
CA LYS A 51 -14.96 -29.30 14.51
C LYS A 51 -13.92 -28.54 15.33
N ARG A 52 -13.98 -28.66 16.66
CA ARG A 52 -12.94 -28.16 17.56
C ARG A 52 -11.60 -28.81 17.24
N LEU A 53 -10.55 -28.01 17.24
CA LEU A 53 -9.20 -28.41 16.90
C LEU A 53 -8.24 -28.02 18.03
N ASP A 54 -7.73 -29.03 18.73
CA ASP A 54 -6.66 -28.84 19.71
C ASP A 54 -5.29 -28.91 19.01
N THR A 55 -4.43 -27.95 19.29
CA THR A 55 -3.09 -27.81 18.67
C THR A 55 -2.01 -27.71 19.74
N VAL A 56 -0.82 -28.23 19.44
CA VAL A 56 0.35 -28.20 20.36
C VAL A 56 0.75 -26.77 20.70
N VAL A 57 0.70 -25.87 19.72
CA VAL A 57 0.78 -24.43 19.94
C VAL A 57 -0.61 -23.87 19.66
N PRO A 58 -1.35 -23.36 20.66
CA PRO A 58 -2.70 -22.84 20.48
C PRO A 58 -2.69 -21.56 19.61
N PRO A 59 -3.84 -21.14 19.07
CA PRO A 59 -3.93 -19.80 18.49
C PRO A 59 -3.58 -18.74 19.54
N ILE A 60 -2.88 -17.71 19.09
CA ILE A 60 -2.48 -16.58 19.93
C ILE A 60 -2.91 -15.26 19.28
N ILE A 61 -2.98 -14.19 20.06
CA ILE A 61 -3.07 -12.84 19.54
C ILE A 61 -1.68 -12.19 19.63
N LEU A 62 -1.20 -11.66 18.52
CA LEU A 62 0.02 -10.85 18.47
C LEU A 62 -0.32 -9.57 17.70
N ASN A 63 -0.09 -8.40 18.29
CA ASN A 63 -0.43 -7.09 17.71
C ASN A 63 -1.87 -7.03 17.15
N ASP A 64 -2.86 -7.39 17.99
CA ASP A 64 -4.29 -7.39 17.64
C ASP A 64 -4.68 -8.26 16.42
N ARG A 65 -3.87 -9.27 16.10
CA ARG A 65 -4.18 -10.25 15.07
C ARG A 65 -4.06 -11.67 15.62
N THR A 66 -5.05 -12.50 15.31
CA THR A 66 -5.03 -13.92 15.64
C THR A 66 -4.08 -14.66 14.71
N LEU A 67 -3.06 -15.28 15.28
CA LEU A 67 -2.16 -16.19 14.60
C LEU A 67 -2.54 -17.63 14.93
N VAL A 68 -2.55 -18.49 13.91
CA VAL A 68 -2.84 -19.91 14.05
C VAL A 68 -1.69 -20.75 13.50
N PRO A 69 -1.50 -21.99 13.99
CA PRO A 69 -0.52 -22.90 13.42
C PRO A 69 -0.93 -23.29 11.99
N ALA A 70 -0.11 -22.89 11.02
CA ALA A 70 -0.44 -22.95 9.60
C ALA A 70 -0.80 -24.36 9.13
N ARG A 71 0.06 -25.34 9.43
CA ARG A 71 -0.12 -26.72 8.98
C ARG A 71 -1.35 -27.38 9.60
N ASP A 72 -1.51 -27.23 10.91
CA ASP A 72 -2.57 -27.88 11.69
C ASP A 72 -3.98 -27.41 11.24
N VAL A 73 -4.09 -26.16 10.78
CA VAL A 73 -5.33 -25.58 10.23
C VAL A 73 -5.51 -25.88 8.75
N LEU A 74 -4.52 -25.54 7.92
CA LEU A 74 -4.70 -25.45 6.48
C LEU A 74 -4.78 -26.83 5.81
N GLU A 75 -4.03 -27.82 6.33
CA GLU A 75 -4.10 -29.19 5.80
C GLU A 75 -5.46 -29.84 6.08
N LYS A 76 -6.10 -29.53 7.23
CA LYS A 76 -7.48 -30.00 7.52
C LYS A 76 -8.52 -29.39 6.59
N LEU A 77 -8.26 -28.18 6.11
CA LEU A 77 -9.07 -27.52 5.08
C LEU A 77 -8.72 -27.99 3.66
N GLY A 78 -7.77 -28.92 3.52
CA GLY A 78 -7.39 -29.54 2.24
C GLY A 78 -6.33 -28.77 1.45
N ALA A 79 -5.68 -27.76 2.06
CA ALA A 79 -4.53 -27.08 1.46
C ALA A 79 -3.24 -27.87 1.70
N LYS A 80 -2.28 -27.81 0.78
CA LYS A 80 -0.95 -28.38 0.98
C LYS A 80 -0.01 -27.31 1.49
N VAL A 81 0.78 -27.63 2.51
CA VAL A 81 1.72 -26.71 3.13
C VAL A 81 3.15 -27.23 2.97
N ASN A 82 3.97 -26.47 2.24
CA ASN A 82 5.40 -26.71 2.07
C ASN A 82 6.20 -25.71 2.91
N TRP A 83 7.31 -26.17 3.49
CA TRP A 83 8.24 -25.33 4.24
C TRP A 83 9.59 -25.32 3.53
N ASP A 84 10.09 -24.12 3.22
CA ASP A 84 11.43 -23.92 2.69
C ASP A 84 12.35 -23.40 3.81
N GLU A 85 13.22 -24.29 4.26
CA GLU A 85 14.16 -24.01 5.35
C GLU A 85 15.21 -22.96 4.99
N LYS A 86 15.63 -22.90 3.72
CA LYS A 86 16.68 -22.00 3.25
C LYS A 86 16.20 -20.55 3.24
N TYR A 87 14.96 -20.33 2.82
CA TYR A 87 14.35 -19.01 2.72
C TYR A 87 13.47 -18.65 3.92
N LYS A 88 13.34 -19.55 4.91
CA LYS A 88 12.42 -19.42 6.05
C LYS A 88 11.03 -19.02 5.56
N GLN A 89 10.52 -19.80 4.60
CA GLN A 89 9.31 -19.48 3.86
C GLN A 89 8.32 -20.64 3.94
N ILE A 90 7.03 -20.30 3.99
CA ILE A 90 5.93 -21.25 3.89
C ILE A 90 5.17 -21.02 2.60
N ASP A 91 4.99 -22.08 1.81
CA ASP A 91 4.16 -22.08 0.61
C ASP A 91 2.89 -22.89 0.87
N VAL A 92 1.74 -22.26 0.71
CA VAL A 92 0.43 -22.88 0.90
C VAL A 92 -0.27 -22.95 -0.44
N THR A 93 -0.71 -24.15 -0.85
CA THR A 93 -1.48 -24.33 -2.08
C THR A 93 -2.86 -24.91 -1.80
N TYR A 94 -3.90 -24.34 -2.39
CA TYR A 94 -5.28 -24.83 -2.28
C TYR A 94 -6.03 -24.58 -3.59
N GLY A 95 -6.46 -25.66 -4.26
CA GLY A 95 -6.99 -25.55 -5.63
C GLY A 95 -5.95 -24.95 -6.58
N ASN A 96 -6.29 -23.82 -7.23
CA ASN A 96 -5.39 -23.04 -8.08
C ASN A 96 -4.68 -21.88 -7.37
N LYS A 97 -4.86 -21.74 -6.05
CA LYS A 97 -4.29 -20.64 -5.27
C LYS A 97 -2.99 -21.04 -4.61
N ILE A 98 -2.00 -20.15 -4.62
CA ILE A 98 -0.74 -20.25 -3.89
C ILE A 98 -0.55 -19.03 -3.01
N ILE A 99 -0.23 -19.24 -1.74
CA ILE A 99 0.17 -18.19 -0.80
C ILE A 99 1.59 -18.46 -0.34
N ILE A 100 2.45 -17.45 -0.43
CA ILE A 100 3.83 -17.51 0.03
C ILE A 100 4.00 -16.48 1.14
N LEU A 101 4.53 -16.93 2.28
CA LEU A 101 4.82 -16.07 3.43
C LEU A 101 6.26 -16.33 3.89
N THR A 102 7.04 -15.27 4.08
CA THR A 102 8.38 -15.36 4.66
C THR A 102 8.31 -15.03 6.15
N ILE A 103 8.96 -15.82 7.00
CA ILE A 103 9.00 -15.57 8.44
C ILE A 103 9.58 -14.17 8.70
N ASN A 104 8.90 -13.42 9.57
CA ASN A 104 9.25 -12.05 9.96
C ASN A 104 9.18 -10.99 8.83
N SER A 105 8.65 -11.35 7.67
CA SER A 105 8.34 -10.40 6.60
C SER A 105 6.86 -10.00 6.65
N LYS A 106 6.59 -8.69 6.58
CA LYS A 106 5.23 -8.18 6.33
C LYS A 106 4.79 -8.36 4.88
N THR A 107 5.68 -8.82 4.01
CA THR A 107 5.35 -9.04 2.61
C THR A 107 4.85 -10.48 2.44
N ALA A 108 3.65 -10.62 1.92
CA ALA A 108 3.04 -11.88 1.52
C ALA A 108 2.74 -11.89 0.03
N TYR A 109 2.73 -13.06 -0.58
CA TYR A 109 2.35 -13.21 -1.98
C TYR A 109 1.14 -14.11 -2.11
N ILE A 110 0.07 -13.63 -2.73
CA ILE A 110 -1.09 -14.45 -3.10
C ILE A 110 -1.12 -14.53 -4.62
N ASN A 111 -0.97 -15.73 -5.18
CA ASN A 111 -0.86 -15.96 -6.62
C ASN A 111 0.20 -15.09 -7.30
N GLN A 112 1.31 -14.84 -6.58
CA GLN A 112 2.45 -14.00 -6.98
C GLN A 112 2.18 -12.48 -6.98
N ILE A 113 1.04 -12.04 -6.41
CA ILE A 113 0.75 -10.62 -6.16
C ILE A 113 1.19 -10.26 -4.75
N THR A 114 1.99 -9.22 -4.62
CA THR A 114 2.45 -8.69 -3.34
C THR A 114 1.29 -8.10 -2.55
N ASN A 115 1.18 -8.49 -1.28
CA ASN A 115 0.22 -7.99 -0.31
C ASN A 115 0.97 -7.73 1.00
N GLU A 116 0.60 -6.68 1.70
CA GLU A 116 1.17 -6.38 3.02
C GLU A 116 0.35 -7.05 4.13
N LEU A 117 1.05 -7.57 5.13
CA LEU A 117 0.50 -8.16 6.34
C LEU A 117 0.60 -7.15 7.49
N ASP A 118 -0.50 -6.98 8.22
CA ASP A 118 -0.51 -6.23 9.48
C ASP A 118 0.50 -6.83 10.49
N VAL A 119 0.56 -8.16 10.55
CA VAL A 119 1.46 -8.94 11.40
C VAL A 119 2.12 -10.03 10.56
N PRO A 120 3.46 -10.14 10.54
CA PRO A 120 4.15 -11.14 9.73
C PRO A 120 3.86 -12.56 10.23
N ALA A 121 4.03 -13.56 9.36
CA ALA A 121 4.12 -14.94 9.80
C ALA A 121 5.34 -15.11 10.72
N LYS A 122 5.19 -15.88 11.81
CA LYS A 122 6.25 -16.09 12.81
C LYS A 122 6.54 -17.57 13.01
N LEU A 123 7.78 -17.87 13.37
CA LEU A 123 8.13 -19.19 13.89
C LEU A 123 8.08 -19.11 15.42
N ILE A 124 7.05 -19.68 16.02
CA ILE A 124 6.80 -19.61 17.47
C ILE A 124 6.79 -21.02 18.04
N ASN A 125 7.65 -21.30 19.03
CA ASN A 125 7.82 -22.64 19.63
C ASN A 125 7.99 -23.74 18.57
N GLY A 126 8.75 -23.45 17.51
CA GLY A 126 8.99 -24.38 16.40
C GLY A 126 7.83 -24.58 15.42
N LYS A 127 6.72 -23.84 15.56
CA LYS A 127 5.56 -23.88 14.65
C LYS A 127 5.46 -22.60 13.81
N THR A 128 5.18 -22.75 12.52
CA THR A 128 4.85 -21.62 11.65
C THR A 128 3.44 -21.11 11.98
N MET A 129 3.40 -19.95 12.62
CA MET A 129 2.19 -19.23 13.01
C MET A 129 1.88 -18.17 11.97
N ILE A 130 0.66 -18.20 11.44
CA ILE A 130 0.24 -17.32 10.33
C ILE A 130 -0.98 -16.48 10.71
N PRO A 131 -1.11 -15.24 10.20
CA PRO A 131 -2.32 -14.44 10.38
C PRO A 131 -3.50 -15.12 9.70
N VAL A 132 -4.40 -15.69 10.52
CA VAL A 132 -5.43 -16.60 10.03
C VAL A 132 -6.40 -15.92 9.06
N ALA A 133 -6.82 -14.69 9.37
CA ALA A 133 -7.77 -13.95 8.55
C ALA A 133 -7.22 -13.66 7.15
N PHE A 134 -5.95 -13.30 7.05
CA PHE A 134 -5.29 -13.03 5.77
C PHE A 134 -5.17 -14.30 4.93
N VAL A 135 -4.57 -15.35 5.49
CA VAL A 135 -4.26 -16.57 4.74
C VAL A 135 -5.52 -17.33 4.37
N ALA A 136 -6.49 -17.44 5.28
CA ALA A 136 -7.72 -18.15 5.01
C ALA A 136 -8.60 -17.43 3.98
N ARG A 137 -8.74 -16.09 4.04
CA ARG A 137 -9.46 -15.32 2.99
C ARG A 137 -8.74 -15.43 1.65
N GLY A 138 -7.41 -15.34 1.65
CA GLY A 138 -6.58 -15.53 0.46
C GLY A 138 -6.88 -16.86 -0.23
N LEU A 139 -7.00 -17.95 0.53
CA LEU A 139 -7.33 -19.29 0.03
C LEU A 139 -8.83 -19.48 -0.28
N GLY A 140 -9.70 -18.56 0.13
CA GLY A 140 -11.16 -18.61 -0.11
C GLY A 140 -11.95 -19.32 0.98
N PHE A 141 -11.37 -19.50 2.17
CA PHE A 141 -12.08 -19.95 3.36
C PHE A 141 -12.77 -18.77 4.06
N LYS A 142 -13.88 -19.06 4.76
CA LYS A 142 -14.54 -18.08 5.62
C LYS A 142 -13.92 -18.14 7.01
N VAL A 143 -13.55 -16.98 7.55
CA VAL A 143 -13.06 -16.83 8.93
C VAL A 143 -14.01 -15.95 9.72
N ASN A 144 -14.35 -16.40 10.92
CA ASN A 144 -15.09 -15.62 11.91
C ASN A 144 -14.31 -15.57 13.22
N TRP A 145 -14.29 -14.39 13.86
CA TRP A 145 -13.74 -14.19 15.20
C TRP A 145 -14.90 -13.78 16.12
N ASP A 146 -15.17 -14.55 17.16
CA ASP A 146 -16.09 -14.17 18.23
C ASP A 146 -15.28 -13.69 19.44
N GLU A 147 -15.36 -12.38 19.70
CA GLU A 147 -14.62 -11.72 20.77
C GLU A 147 -15.09 -12.15 22.17
N LYS A 148 -16.41 -12.39 22.36
CA LYS A 148 -16.97 -12.74 23.68
C LYS A 148 -16.60 -14.16 24.08
N SER A 149 -16.63 -15.09 23.13
CA SER A 149 -16.32 -16.49 23.37
C SER A 149 -14.85 -16.85 23.08
N ARG A 150 -14.05 -15.92 22.52
CA ARG A 150 -12.66 -16.13 22.04
C ARG A 150 -12.53 -17.36 21.14
N ILE A 151 -13.45 -17.50 20.19
CA ILE A 151 -13.45 -18.59 19.22
C ILE A 151 -13.07 -18.04 17.85
N VAL A 152 -12.05 -18.63 17.24
CA VAL A 152 -11.75 -18.46 15.81
C VAL A 152 -12.31 -19.64 15.02
N THR A 153 -13.22 -19.37 14.10
CA THR A 153 -13.86 -20.39 13.25
C THR A 153 -13.42 -20.24 11.80
N ILE A 154 -13.02 -21.34 11.16
CA ILE A 154 -12.56 -21.37 9.77
C ILE A 154 -13.30 -22.48 9.02
N ASN A 155 -14.04 -22.13 7.98
CA ASN A 155 -14.85 -23.09 7.22
C ASN A 155 -14.59 -23.00 5.71
N LYS A 156 -14.69 -24.14 5.01
CA LYS A 156 -14.78 -24.21 3.55
C LYS A 156 -16.06 -23.51 3.07
N SER A 157 -15.99 -22.85 1.92
CA SER A 157 -17.19 -22.26 1.30
C SER A 157 -18.03 -23.37 0.65
N THR A 158 -19.21 -23.65 1.19
CA THR A 158 -20.18 -24.57 0.57
C THR A 158 -20.98 -23.84 -0.51
N ASN A 159 -20.85 -24.28 -1.77
CA ASN A 159 -21.87 -24.05 -2.79
C ASN A 159 -22.96 -25.08 -2.57
N ASN A 160 -24.15 -24.63 -2.18
CA ASN A 160 -25.40 -25.36 -2.41
C ASN A 160 -26.43 -24.35 -2.93
N GLU A 161 -26.73 -24.49 -4.22
CA GLU A 161 -27.95 -23.95 -4.80
C GLU A 161 -29.13 -24.71 -4.18
N THR A 162 -30.00 -24.01 -3.45
CA THR A 162 -31.36 -24.48 -3.19
C THR A 162 -32.34 -23.41 -3.63
N ILE A 163 -33.20 -23.84 -4.55
CA ILE A 163 -34.33 -23.12 -5.13
C ILE A 163 -35.35 -22.89 -4.01
N VAL A 164 -35.63 -21.63 -3.70
CA VAL A 164 -36.85 -21.23 -2.98
C VAL A 164 -37.70 -20.46 -3.97
N LYS A 165 -38.85 -21.05 -4.32
CA LYS A 165 -39.95 -20.37 -4.99
C LYS A 165 -40.66 -19.52 -3.94
N ASP A 166 -40.83 -18.24 -4.21
CA ASP A 166 -41.93 -17.49 -3.62
C ASP A 166 -42.54 -16.56 -4.69
N ASN A 167 -43.86 -16.63 -4.78
CA ASN A 167 -44.70 -15.88 -5.71
C ASN A 167 -45.22 -14.67 -4.95
N THR A 168 -44.99 -13.46 -5.44
CA THR A 168 -45.98 -12.38 -5.35
C THR A 168 -45.73 -11.37 -6.46
N SER A 169 -46.81 -11.06 -7.16
CA SER A 169 -46.93 -10.24 -8.35
C SER A 169 -47.00 -8.76 -8.04
N GLU A 170 -46.33 -7.94 -8.84
CA GLU A 170 -46.75 -6.58 -9.21
C GLU A 170 -46.13 -6.21 -10.58
N GLU A 171 -46.77 -5.28 -11.28
CA GLU A 171 -46.97 -5.13 -12.75
C GLU A 171 -45.75 -4.81 -13.66
N PRO A 172 -45.88 -4.95 -15.01
CA PRO A 172 -44.78 -5.30 -15.89
C PRO A 172 -43.95 -4.10 -16.32
N LEU A 173 -42.66 -4.10 -15.98
CA LEU A 173 -41.66 -3.37 -16.75
C LEU A 173 -41.32 -4.19 -18.00
N LYS A 174 -41.44 -3.55 -19.17
CA LYS A 174 -41.11 -4.08 -20.50
C LYS A 174 -39.81 -4.91 -20.44
N THR A 175 -39.97 -6.22 -20.58
CA THR A 175 -38.87 -7.16 -20.75
C THR A 175 -38.20 -6.91 -22.10
N TYR A 176 -36.93 -6.51 -22.07
CA TYR A 176 -36.05 -6.58 -23.23
C TYR A 176 -35.54 -8.01 -23.37
N ASP A 177 -35.81 -8.61 -24.52
CA ASP A 177 -35.31 -9.93 -24.91
C ASP A 177 -33.82 -9.82 -25.31
N ILE A 178 -32.94 -10.34 -24.45
CA ILE A 178 -31.48 -10.37 -24.62
C ILE A 178 -30.99 -11.68 -25.25
N THR A 179 -31.83 -12.44 -25.96
CA THR A 179 -31.35 -13.61 -26.71
C THR A 179 -30.46 -13.29 -27.93
N LYS A 180 -30.03 -12.02 -28.14
CA LYS A 180 -29.22 -11.61 -29.31
C LYS A 180 -28.00 -10.71 -29.05
N ALA A 181 -27.53 -10.54 -27.82
CA ALA A 181 -26.36 -9.70 -27.53
C ALA A 181 -25.15 -10.49 -27.02
N ILE A 182 -24.76 -11.57 -27.71
CA ILE A 182 -23.36 -12.02 -27.63
C ILE A 182 -22.63 -11.25 -28.73
N LEU A 183 -21.99 -10.14 -28.37
CA LEU A 183 -20.98 -9.54 -29.23
C LEU A 183 -19.73 -10.41 -29.11
N GLU A 184 -19.54 -11.31 -30.07
CA GLU A 184 -18.34 -12.12 -30.18
C GLU A 184 -17.39 -11.46 -31.18
N TRP A 185 -16.24 -11.01 -30.70
CA TRP A 185 -15.12 -10.71 -31.59
C TRP A 185 -14.32 -12.00 -31.77
N LYS A 186 -14.48 -12.66 -32.91
CA LYS A 186 -13.72 -13.85 -33.29
C LYS A 186 -12.77 -13.52 -34.44
N ASN A 187 -11.60 -14.16 -34.43
CA ASN A 187 -10.72 -14.25 -35.59
C ASN A 187 -10.60 -15.72 -36.01
N ASP A 188 -10.83 -16.00 -37.29
CA ASP A 188 -10.59 -17.30 -37.92
C ASP A 188 -9.14 -17.34 -38.42
N LYS A 189 -8.21 -17.81 -37.58
CA LYS A 189 -6.92 -18.38 -38.00
C LYS A 189 -6.21 -19.07 -36.85
N ASP A 190 -5.66 -20.24 -37.17
CA ASP A 190 -4.93 -21.11 -36.25
C ASP A 190 -3.86 -20.38 -35.43
N ILE A 191 -3.79 -20.74 -34.15
CA ILE A 191 -2.75 -20.30 -33.24
C ILE A 191 -1.44 -21.00 -33.64
N GLU A 192 -0.48 -20.27 -34.22
CA GLU A 192 0.87 -20.79 -34.42
C GLU A 192 1.53 -21.04 -33.05
N LYS A 193 1.62 -22.31 -32.66
CA LYS A 193 2.49 -22.74 -31.56
C LYS A 193 3.95 -22.58 -32.00
N TYR A 194 4.65 -21.63 -31.38
CA TYR A 194 6.10 -21.51 -31.54
C TYR A 194 6.81 -22.79 -31.08
N LYS A 195 7.73 -23.30 -31.93
CA LYS A 195 8.55 -24.47 -31.60
C LYS A 195 9.60 -24.08 -30.56
N SER A 196 9.46 -24.62 -29.35
CA SER A 196 10.52 -24.68 -28.35
C SER A 196 11.36 -25.94 -28.55
N TYR A 197 12.67 -25.85 -28.35
CA TYR A 197 13.58 -27.01 -28.40
C TYR A 197 13.91 -27.44 -26.98
N SER A 198 13.85 -28.75 -26.72
CA SER A 198 14.02 -29.31 -25.38
C SER A 198 15.40 -29.01 -24.77
N MET A 199 15.40 -28.49 -23.54
CA MET A 199 16.57 -28.17 -22.72
C MET A 199 17.16 -29.44 -22.08
N THR A 200 17.43 -30.47 -22.89
CA THR A 200 18.07 -31.69 -22.38
C THR A 200 19.53 -31.42 -22.06
N LYS A 201 19.96 -31.82 -20.86
CA LYS A 201 21.35 -31.87 -20.46
C LYS A 201 22.15 -32.77 -21.41
N LYS A 202 23.30 -32.27 -21.86
CA LYS A 202 24.32 -32.98 -22.63
C LYS A 202 25.68 -32.63 -22.03
N ASN A 203 26.70 -33.42 -22.30
CA ASN A 203 28.05 -33.16 -21.80
C ASN A 203 28.93 -32.64 -22.94
N TYR A 204 29.43 -31.42 -22.80
CA TYR A 204 30.39 -30.78 -23.69
C TYR A 204 31.56 -30.21 -22.86
N GLY A 205 32.66 -29.82 -23.53
CA GLY A 205 33.78 -29.13 -22.89
C GLY A 205 33.39 -27.72 -22.44
N ASP A 206 34.24 -27.07 -21.64
CA ASP A 206 33.98 -25.72 -21.14
C ASP A 206 33.87 -24.69 -22.28
N VAL A 207 32.99 -23.70 -22.10
CA VAL A 207 32.69 -22.64 -23.07
C VAL A 207 32.81 -21.27 -22.45
N ASN A 208 33.13 -20.27 -23.27
CA ASN A 208 33.10 -18.87 -22.84
C ASN A 208 31.73 -18.27 -23.17
N ILE A 209 31.19 -17.46 -22.27
CA ILE A 209 30.03 -16.61 -22.58
C ILE A 209 30.55 -15.35 -23.26
N ASP A 210 30.19 -15.20 -24.54
CA ASP A 210 30.74 -14.16 -25.41
C ASP A 210 29.95 -12.85 -25.28
N ASP A 211 28.62 -12.93 -25.15
CA ASP A 211 27.76 -11.75 -25.15
C ASP A 211 26.36 -12.01 -24.58
N VAL A 212 25.68 -10.94 -24.15
CA VAL A 212 24.25 -10.90 -23.83
C VAL A 212 23.60 -9.75 -24.61
N LYS A 213 22.98 -10.05 -25.76
CA LYS A 213 22.34 -9.06 -26.64
C LYS A 213 20.82 -9.06 -26.51
N LEU A 214 20.22 -7.90 -26.72
CA LEU A 214 18.79 -7.81 -27.03
C LEU A 214 18.62 -7.75 -28.55
N ILE A 215 17.85 -8.69 -29.10
CA ILE A 215 17.57 -8.77 -30.52
C ILE A 215 16.10 -8.43 -30.74
N LYS A 216 15.85 -7.37 -31.49
CA LYS A 216 14.52 -7.06 -32.00
C LYS A 216 14.18 -8.07 -33.10
N VAL A 217 13.12 -8.85 -32.89
CA VAL A 217 12.71 -9.95 -33.79
C VAL A 217 11.78 -9.44 -34.87
N ASP A 218 10.89 -8.51 -34.51
CA ASP A 218 10.00 -7.78 -35.40
C ASP A 218 9.65 -6.43 -34.76
N ASN A 219 8.74 -5.66 -35.36
CA ASN A 219 8.34 -4.36 -34.83
C ASN A 219 7.79 -4.41 -33.40
N GLN A 220 7.41 -5.59 -32.90
CA GLN A 220 6.69 -5.80 -31.66
C GLN A 220 7.38 -6.74 -30.65
N ASN A 221 8.41 -7.52 -31.03
CA ASN A 221 9.01 -8.55 -30.17
C ASN A 221 10.51 -8.33 -29.94
N ILE A 222 10.96 -8.47 -28.68
CA ILE A 222 12.38 -8.39 -28.28
C ILE A 222 12.75 -9.69 -27.56
N ASN A 223 13.86 -10.31 -27.95
CA ASN A 223 14.45 -11.46 -27.27
C ASN A 223 15.76 -11.04 -26.60
N ALA A 224 16.07 -11.62 -25.44
CA ALA A 224 17.44 -11.62 -24.92
C ALA A 224 18.17 -12.88 -25.40
N VAL A 225 19.38 -12.73 -25.92
CA VAL A 225 20.21 -13.81 -26.46
C VAL A 225 21.56 -13.80 -25.77
N ILE A 226 21.87 -14.91 -25.12
CA ILE A 226 23.17 -15.16 -24.48
C ILE A 226 23.96 -16.07 -25.42
N SER A 227 25.07 -15.59 -25.94
CA SER A 227 25.92 -16.30 -26.91
C SER A 227 27.14 -16.91 -26.23
N SER A 228 27.57 -18.07 -26.70
CA SER A 228 28.76 -18.78 -26.22
C SER A 228 29.67 -19.22 -27.36
N SER A 229 30.97 -19.36 -27.05
CA SER A 229 32.00 -19.69 -28.02
C SER A 229 31.80 -21.10 -28.62
N ASP A 230 31.31 -22.03 -27.80
CA ASP A 230 30.93 -23.38 -28.22
C ASP A 230 29.67 -23.91 -27.51
N ARG A 231 29.39 -25.21 -27.66
CA ARG A 231 28.13 -25.87 -27.24
C ARG A 231 27.93 -25.86 -25.71
N ILE A 232 26.78 -25.33 -25.29
CA ILE A 232 26.32 -25.35 -23.90
C ILE A 232 25.79 -26.74 -23.51
N SER A 233 26.27 -27.25 -22.38
CA SER A 233 25.94 -28.56 -21.79
C SER A 233 24.54 -28.56 -21.19
N ASN A 234 24.18 -27.52 -20.44
CA ASN A 234 22.88 -27.43 -19.80
C ASN A 234 22.57 -25.98 -19.42
N VAL A 235 21.28 -25.67 -19.39
CA VAL A 235 20.79 -24.37 -18.95
C VAL A 235 19.59 -24.62 -18.07
N THR A 236 19.57 -24.00 -16.90
CA THR A 236 18.41 -23.97 -16.01
C THR A 236 17.96 -22.54 -15.80
N HIS A 237 16.68 -22.33 -15.57
CA HIS A 237 16.17 -21.00 -15.26
C HIS A 237 15.16 -21.02 -14.13
N LYS A 238 15.03 -19.91 -13.45
CA LYS A 238 13.98 -19.65 -12.45
C LYS A 238 13.61 -18.18 -12.45
N ARG A 239 12.43 -17.87 -11.93
CA ARG A 239 12.01 -16.50 -11.63
C ARG A 239 12.01 -16.30 -10.13
N ILE A 240 12.55 -15.16 -9.69
CA ILE A 240 12.42 -14.65 -8.32
C ILE A 240 12.01 -13.19 -8.44
N ASP A 241 10.83 -12.82 -7.97
CA ASP A 241 10.22 -11.50 -8.17
C ASP A 241 10.22 -11.08 -9.66
N ASN A 242 10.70 -9.87 -9.96
CA ASN A 242 10.90 -9.37 -11.31
C ASN A 242 12.28 -9.74 -11.88
N LYS A 243 12.90 -10.85 -11.45
CA LYS A 243 14.20 -11.29 -11.97
C LYS A 243 14.09 -12.65 -12.63
N ILE A 244 14.59 -12.77 -13.86
CA ILE A 244 14.82 -14.06 -14.51
C ILE A 244 16.28 -14.43 -14.28
N ILE A 245 16.51 -15.55 -13.62
CA ILE A 245 17.84 -16.08 -13.34
C ILE A 245 18.09 -17.24 -14.30
N ILE A 246 19.13 -17.11 -15.13
CA ILE A 246 19.59 -18.10 -16.10
C ILE A 246 20.93 -18.65 -15.63
N ASP A 247 20.93 -19.92 -15.28
CA ASP A 247 22.11 -20.69 -14.91
C ASP A 247 22.61 -21.46 -16.12
N ILE A 248 23.88 -21.29 -16.48
CA ILE A 248 24.53 -21.97 -17.60
C ILE A 248 25.64 -22.86 -17.03
N ASP A 249 25.52 -24.17 -17.23
CA ASP A 249 26.59 -25.12 -16.87
C ASP A 249 27.74 -25.00 -17.87
N ASN A 250 28.89 -25.61 -17.57
CA ASN A 250 30.12 -25.63 -18.40
C ASN A 250 30.58 -24.25 -18.93
N SER A 251 30.20 -23.15 -18.27
CA SER A 251 30.47 -21.81 -18.78
C SER A 251 31.46 -21.03 -17.93
N ILE A 252 32.30 -20.26 -18.61
CA ILE A 252 33.30 -19.35 -18.06
C ILE A 252 32.96 -17.93 -18.53
N MET A 253 32.89 -17.00 -17.58
CA MET A 253 32.67 -15.57 -17.83
C MET A 253 34.04 -14.86 -17.87
N GLU A 254 34.61 -14.66 -19.07
CA GLU A 254 35.95 -14.06 -19.24
C GLU A 254 35.99 -12.51 -19.24
N PHE A 255 34.83 -11.84 -19.29
CA PHE A 255 34.73 -10.38 -19.20
C PHE A 255 34.45 -9.90 -17.78
N ASN A 256 34.85 -8.65 -17.44
CA ASN A 256 34.65 -8.02 -16.13
C ASN A 256 33.18 -8.09 -15.69
N ALA A 257 32.87 -9.14 -14.91
CA ALA A 257 31.62 -9.38 -14.24
C ALA A 257 31.41 -8.31 -13.17
N ASN A 258 30.79 -7.18 -13.54
CA ASN A 258 30.13 -6.21 -12.64
C ASN A 258 29.45 -5.04 -13.38
N LYS A 259 29.24 -5.11 -14.70
CA LYS A 259 28.55 -4.02 -15.41
C LYS A 259 27.05 -4.27 -15.42
N TYR A 260 26.35 -3.70 -14.43
CA TYR A 260 24.91 -3.46 -14.49
C TYR A 260 24.66 -2.61 -15.75
N THR A 261 24.36 -3.26 -16.87
CA THR A 261 24.13 -2.53 -18.11
C THR A 261 22.68 -2.08 -18.06
N ILE A 262 22.46 -0.77 -17.81
CA ILE A 262 21.15 -0.16 -17.96
C ILE A 262 20.87 -0.12 -19.46
N ILE A 263 19.97 -0.98 -19.91
CA ILE A 263 19.55 -1.03 -21.31
C ILE A 263 18.10 -0.55 -21.33
N GLU A 264 17.84 0.65 -21.83
CA GLU A 264 16.47 1.15 -21.98
C GLU A 264 15.72 0.34 -23.03
N ASN A 265 14.83 -0.55 -22.60
CA ASN A 265 13.84 -1.23 -23.45
C ASN A 265 12.53 -1.47 -22.65
N ALA A 266 11.50 -2.03 -23.30
CA ALA A 266 10.18 -2.23 -22.68
C ALA A 266 10.13 -3.33 -21.59
N PHE A 267 11.09 -4.25 -21.53
CA PHE A 267 11.01 -5.47 -20.71
C PHE A 267 12.07 -5.53 -19.61
N ILE A 268 13.33 -5.22 -19.92
CA ILE A 268 14.47 -5.40 -19.02
C ILE A 268 14.95 -4.04 -18.51
N LYS A 269 15.06 -3.90 -17.19
CA LYS A 269 15.62 -2.76 -16.46
C LYS A 269 17.13 -2.85 -16.30
N GLY A 270 17.67 -4.06 -16.14
CA GLY A 270 19.10 -4.29 -15.97
C GLY A 270 19.49 -5.74 -16.18
N ILE A 271 20.77 -5.96 -16.46
CA ILE A 271 21.37 -7.30 -16.58
C ILE A 271 22.57 -7.38 -15.66
N THR A 272 22.64 -8.44 -14.87
CA THR A 272 23.78 -8.79 -14.02
C THR A 272 24.32 -10.15 -14.42
N THR A 273 25.63 -10.29 -14.53
CA THR A 273 26.30 -11.55 -14.90
C THR A 273 27.33 -11.92 -13.83
N THR A 274 27.34 -13.18 -13.41
CA THR A 274 28.18 -13.67 -12.30
C THR A 274 28.81 -15.02 -12.66
N GLN A 275 30.10 -15.21 -12.35
CA GLN A 275 30.69 -16.56 -12.33
C GLN A 275 30.36 -17.21 -10.98
N VAL A 276 29.48 -18.22 -10.98
CA VAL A 276 28.97 -18.84 -9.74
C VAL A 276 29.91 -19.93 -9.22
N SER A 277 30.51 -20.73 -10.11
CA SER A 277 31.49 -21.74 -9.73
C SER A 277 32.54 -21.92 -10.83
N LYS A 278 33.76 -22.33 -10.43
CA LYS A 278 34.84 -22.71 -11.35
C LYS A 278 35.06 -24.22 -11.44
N LYS A 279 34.45 -25.01 -10.54
CA LYS A 279 34.55 -26.48 -10.49
C LYS A 279 33.26 -27.10 -9.92
N PRO A 280 32.33 -27.59 -10.76
CA PRO A 280 32.30 -27.43 -12.21
C PRO A 280 32.09 -25.96 -12.61
N ASN A 281 32.54 -25.57 -13.80
CA ASN A 281 32.34 -24.23 -14.34
C ASN A 281 30.83 -23.94 -14.52
N LYS A 282 30.36 -22.83 -13.96
CA LYS A 282 28.97 -22.39 -14.04
C LYS A 282 28.86 -20.87 -13.93
N SER A 283 28.11 -20.26 -14.83
CA SER A 283 27.80 -18.83 -14.81
C SER A 283 26.30 -18.61 -14.60
N GLU A 284 25.94 -17.47 -14.02
CA GLU A 284 24.56 -17.02 -13.80
C GLU A 284 24.36 -15.65 -14.46
N ILE A 285 23.27 -15.52 -15.20
CA ILE A 285 22.81 -14.27 -15.81
C ILE A 285 21.45 -13.93 -15.21
N VAL A 286 21.35 -12.75 -14.61
CA VAL A 286 20.13 -12.22 -14.00
C VAL A 286 19.60 -11.08 -14.87
N LEU A 287 18.42 -11.28 -15.46
CA LEU A 287 17.67 -10.23 -16.14
C LEU A 287 16.69 -9.60 -15.13
N GLU A 288 16.95 -8.38 -14.71
CA GLU A 288 16.00 -7.59 -13.90
C GLU A 288 14.98 -6.96 -14.83
N LEU A 289 13.73 -7.34 -14.66
CA LEU A 289 12.59 -6.93 -15.45
C LEU A 289 11.96 -5.65 -14.89
N LYS A 290 11.37 -4.85 -15.77
CA LYS A 290 10.56 -3.69 -15.37
C LYS A 290 9.27 -4.10 -14.67
N ASP A 291 8.70 -5.24 -15.05
CA ASP A 291 7.44 -5.77 -14.54
C ASP A 291 7.40 -7.31 -14.71
N TYR A 292 6.28 -7.93 -14.37
CA TYR A 292 6.05 -9.35 -14.58
C TYR A 292 5.73 -9.66 -16.05
N PHE A 293 6.65 -10.34 -16.73
CA PHE A 293 6.47 -10.80 -18.11
C PHE A 293 6.36 -12.31 -18.21
N ASN A 294 5.49 -12.83 -19.09
CA ASN A 294 5.60 -14.22 -19.50
C ASN A 294 6.83 -14.38 -20.40
N TYR A 295 7.55 -15.49 -20.25
CA TYR A 295 8.77 -15.73 -21.01
C TYR A 295 8.98 -17.23 -21.26
N ASP A 296 9.73 -17.52 -22.31
CA ASP A 296 10.25 -18.85 -22.62
C ASP A 296 11.79 -18.80 -22.67
N VAL A 297 12.44 -19.89 -22.28
CA VAL A 297 13.90 -20.03 -22.36
C VAL A 297 14.22 -21.28 -23.16
N SER A 298 14.99 -21.10 -24.23
CA SER A 298 15.35 -22.19 -25.13
C SER A 298 16.83 -22.15 -25.51
N LEU A 299 17.37 -23.29 -25.92
CA LEU A 299 18.67 -23.37 -26.59
C LEU A 299 18.46 -23.38 -28.11
N SER A 300 19.31 -22.65 -28.81
CA SER A 300 19.45 -22.77 -30.26
C SER A 300 19.83 -24.21 -30.67
N GLN A 301 19.54 -24.59 -31.92
CA GLN A 301 19.79 -25.95 -32.42
C GLN A 301 21.27 -26.36 -32.31
N ASN A 302 22.19 -25.41 -32.54
CA ASN A 302 23.63 -25.64 -32.37
C ASN A 302 24.10 -25.55 -30.91
N ARG A 303 23.21 -25.22 -29.97
CA ARG A 303 23.43 -25.05 -28.53
C ARG A 303 24.47 -23.98 -28.16
N LYS A 304 24.76 -23.03 -29.06
CA LYS A 304 25.69 -21.92 -28.82
C LYS A 304 24.99 -20.64 -28.34
N ASN A 305 23.66 -20.67 -28.25
CA ASN A 305 22.87 -19.52 -27.82
C ASN A 305 21.75 -19.98 -26.90
N VAL A 306 21.60 -19.30 -25.76
CA VAL A 306 20.40 -19.32 -24.93
C VAL A 306 19.52 -18.15 -25.39
N VAL A 307 18.26 -18.43 -25.72
CA VAL A 307 17.29 -17.44 -26.19
C VAL A 307 16.17 -17.33 -25.16
N ILE A 308 16.05 -16.16 -24.56
CA ILE A 308 14.96 -15.77 -23.68
C ILE A 308 13.97 -14.95 -24.51
N ARG A 309 12.77 -15.49 -24.71
CA ARG A 309 11.70 -14.85 -25.47
C ARG A 309 10.69 -14.25 -24.51
N PHE A 310 10.44 -12.95 -24.58
CA PHE A 310 9.32 -12.34 -23.87
C PHE A 310 8.06 -12.55 -24.68
N LEU A 311 7.05 -13.13 -24.05
CA LEU A 311 5.80 -13.49 -24.73
C LEU A 311 4.79 -12.36 -24.50
N LYS A 312 4.33 -11.73 -25.59
CA LYS A 312 3.19 -10.81 -25.56
C LYS A 312 1.89 -11.60 -25.46
N ASN A 313 0.94 -11.12 -24.67
CA ASN A 313 -0.39 -11.71 -24.60
C ASN A 313 -1.18 -11.34 -25.85
N GLU A 314 -1.56 -12.33 -26.66
CA GLU A 314 -2.39 -12.08 -27.82
C GLU A 314 -3.85 -12.10 -27.40
N ILE A 315 -4.52 -10.95 -27.46
CA ILE A 315 -5.95 -10.87 -27.15
C ILE A 315 -6.74 -11.23 -28.40
N TYR A 316 -7.41 -12.37 -28.37
CA TYR A 316 -8.05 -12.95 -29.56
C TYR A 316 -9.56 -13.11 -29.45
N ASP A 317 -10.13 -13.00 -28.25
CA ASP A 317 -11.57 -13.10 -28.04
C ASP A 317 -12.04 -12.09 -26.99
N MET A 318 -13.18 -11.46 -27.27
CA MET A 318 -13.92 -10.66 -26.31
C MET A 318 -15.40 -10.97 -26.45
N GLN A 319 -16.05 -11.15 -25.30
CA GLN A 319 -17.46 -11.49 -25.20
C GLN A 319 -18.13 -10.62 -24.16
N LEU A 320 -19.21 -9.95 -24.53
CA LEU A 320 -20.10 -9.30 -23.58
C LEU A 320 -21.32 -10.18 -23.34
N SER A 321 -21.74 -10.30 -22.08
CA SER A 321 -22.99 -10.94 -21.68
C SER A 321 -23.64 -10.15 -20.55
N GLU A 322 -24.96 -10.18 -20.42
CA GLU A 322 -25.67 -9.54 -19.31
C GLU A 322 -26.65 -10.53 -18.69
N LYS A 323 -26.59 -10.73 -17.37
CA LYS A 323 -27.47 -11.65 -16.65
C LYS A 323 -27.77 -11.11 -15.26
N ARG A 324 -29.06 -11.10 -14.89
CA ARG A 324 -29.54 -10.60 -13.58
C ARG A 324 -28.97 -9.22 -13.24
N GLU A 325 -29.09 -8.26 -14.17
CA GLU A 325 -28.64 -6.89 -13.96
C GLU A 325 -27.12 -6.76 -13.69
N VAL A 326 -26.32 -7.70 -14.21
CA VAL A 326 -24.86 -7.64 -14.19
C VAL A 326 -24.35 -7.87 -15.61
N ALA A 327 -23.73 -6.84 -16.19
CA ALA A 327 -23.01 -6.95 -17.45
C ALA A 327 -21.61 -7.51 -17.19
N THR A 328 -21.19 -8.50 -17.96
CA THR A 328 -19.92 -9.19 -17.82
C THR A 328 -19.18 -9.14 -19.14
N LEU A 329 -18.03 -8.46 -19.15
CA LEU A 329 -17.07 -8.46 -20.23
C LEU A 329 -16.02 -9.54 -19.96
N TYR A 330 -15.96 -10.52 -20.85
CA TYR A 330 -14.99 -11.60 -20.84
C TYR A 330 -13.97 -11.33 -21.94
N ILE A 331 -12.69 -11.25 -21.59
CA ILE A 331 -11.59 -11.04 -22.54
C ILE A 331 -10.69 -12.26 -22.44
N LYS A 332 -10.34 -12.90 -23.56
CA LYS A 332 -9.40 -14.02 -23.58
C LYS A 332 -8.14 -13.64 -24.33
N GLY A 333 -7.03 -14.04 -23.75
CA GLY A 333 -5.72 -13.96 -24.36
C GLY A 333 -5.03 -15.31 -24.39
N THR A 334 -3.85 -15.36 -24.98
CA THR A 334 -3.02 -16.57 -25.01
C THR A 334 -2.26 -16.82 -23.71
N LEU A 335 -2.16 -15.81 -22.84
CA LEU A 335 -1.34 -15.84 -21.63
C LEU A 335 -2.05 -15.20 -20.42
N LYS A 336 -1.53 -15.51 -19.23
CA LYS A 336 -1.97 -14.85 -17.99
C LYS A 336 -1.61 -13.38 -18.04
N THR A 337 -2.59 -12.54 -17.73
CA THR A 337 -2.47 -11.10 -17.90
C THR A 337 -2.93 -10.34 -16.67
N ASN A 338 -2.23 -9.25 -16.39
CA ASN A 338 -2.71 -8.23 -15.46
C ASN A 338 -3.63 -7.27 -16.21
N VAL A 339 -4.48 -6.57 -15.46
CA VAL A 339 -5.33 -5.50 -15.98
C VAL A 339 -5.25 -4.33 -15.03
N THR A 340 -4.96 -3.15 -15.57
CA THR A 340 -5.10 -1.89 -14.85
C THR A 340 -6.44 -1.27 -15.23
N ALA A 341 -7.15 -0.68 -14.27
CA ALA A 341 -8.47 -0.13 -14.51
C ALA A 341 -8.66 1.19 -13.78
N PHE A 342 -9.12 2.20 -14.52
CA PHE A 342 -9.34 3.54 -14.02
C PHE A 342 -10.60 4.16 -14.66
N ARG A 343 -11.16 5.17 -14.00
CA ARG A 343 -12.35 5.88 -14.44
C ARG A 343 -11.99 7.22 -15.05
N LEU A 344 -12.64 7.57 -16.16
CA LEU A 344 -12.67 8.92 -16.69
C LEU A 344 -14.07 9.48 -16.52
N THR A 345 -14.16 10.78 -16.29
CA THR A 345 -15.43 11.52 -16.16
C THR A 345 -15.60 12.37 -17.43
N ASP A 346 -16.85 12.58 -17.85
CA ASP A 346 -17.25 13.28 -19.09
C ASP A 346 -16.71 12.79 -20.45
N PRO A 347 -17.48 11.93 -21.15
CA PRO A 347 -18.51 11.10 -20.56
C PRO A 347 -17.90 10.10 -19.57
N ASP A 348 -18.70 9.62 -18.61
CA ASP A 348 -18.27 8.60 -17.66
C ASP A 348 -17.84 7.33 -18.41
N ARG A 349 -16.62 6.88 -18.12
CA ARG A 349 -15.96 5.77 -18.81
C ARG A 349 -15.14 4.96 -17.83
N ILE A 350 -15.14 3.65 -18.00
CA ILE A 350 -14.19 2.77 -17.33
C ILE A 350 -13.22 2.25 -18.38
N VAL A 351 -11.93 2.52 -18.15
CA VAL A 351 -10.84 2.10 -19.04
C VAL A 351 -10.15 0.90 -18.41
N PHE A 352 -9.95 -0.15 -19.21
CA PHE A 352 -9.20 -1.34 -18.83
C PHE A 352 -8.03 -1.50 -19.79
N ASP A 353 -6.82 -1.41 -19.25
CA ASP A 353 -5.61 -1.62 -20.01
C ASP A 353 -5.03 -2.99 -19.67
N ILE A 354 -4.80 -3.75 -20.73
CA ILE A 354 -4.07 -5.01 -20.67
C ILE A 354 -2.64 -4.72 -21.14
N PRO A 355 -1.70 -4.48 -20.22
CA PRO A 355 -0.31 -4.25 -20.59
C PRO A 355 0.31 -5.51 -21.19
N TYR A 356 1.37 -5.30 -21.96
CA TYR A 356 2.14 -6.31 -22.70
C TYR A 356 1.29 -7.24 -23.55
N SER A 357 0.29 -6.66 -24.21
CA SER A 357 -0.61 -7.37 -25.09
C SER A 357 -0.67 -6.74 -26.47
N TYR A 358 -1.00 -7.58 -27.45
CA TYR A 358 -1.38 -7.15 -28.78
C TYR A 358 -2.76 -7.71 -29.12
N SER A 359 -3.61 -6.88 -29.71
CA SER A 359 -4.97 -7.25 -30.07
C SER A 359 -5.02 -7.87 -31.45
N LYS A 360 -5.49 -9.13 -31.53
CA LYS A 360 -5.98 -9.74 -32.76
C LYS A 360 -7.44 -9.39 -33.05
N LEU A 361 -8.10 -8.64 -32.15
CA LEU A 361 -9.44 -8.12 -32.37
C LEU A 361 -9.38 -6.94 -33.35
N GLU A 362 -10.37 -6.85 -34.24
CA GLU A 362 -10.55 -5.63 -35.00
C GLU A 362 -10.89 -4.47 -34.05
N SER A 363 -10.20 -3.33 -34.22
CA SER A 363 -10.52 -2.11 -33.46
C SER A 363 -11.92 -1.65 -33.83
N LYS A 364 -12.85 -1.71 -32.88
CA LYS A 364 -14.27 -1.44 -33.10
C LYS A 364 -14.86 -0.68 -31.93
N THR A 365 -15.90 0.09 -32.24
CA THR A 365 -16.86 0.60 -31.25
C THR A 365 -18.17 -0.14 -31.46
N ALA A 366 -18.70 -0.74 -30.40
CA ALA A 366 -19.99 -1.39 -30.40
C ALA A 366 -20.91 -0.67 -29.41
N ASN A 367 -22.00 -0.12 -29.90
CA ASN A 367 -23.08 0.35 -29.03
C ASN A 367 -23.79 -0.87 -28.45
N VAL A 368 -24.15 -0.79 -27.17
CA VAL A 368 -24.78 -1.90 -26.45
C VAL A 368 -26.09 -1.40 -25.86
N THR A 369 -27.15 -2.21 -25.99
CA THR A 369 -28.38 -2.00 -25.21
C THR A 369 -28.20 -2.69 -23.87
N SER A 370 -27.72 -1.95 -22.87
CA SER A 370 -27.49 -2.41 -21.50
C SER A 370 -27.95 -1.35 -20.51
N LYS A 371 -28.25 -1.73 -19.26
CA LYS A 371 -28.58 -0.76 -18.20
C LYS A 371 -27.39 0.10 -17.79
N TYR A 372 -26.17 -0.43 -17.89
CA TYR A 372 -24.95 0.22 -17.38
C TYR A 372 -23.95 0.61 -18.46
N ILE A 373 -24.07 0.05 -19.67
CA ILE A 373 -23.09 0.21 -20.74
C ILE A 373 -23.78 0.88 -21.93
N LYS A 374 -23.24 2.02 -22.36
CA LYS A 374 -23.65 2.72 -23.58
C LYS A 374 -22.91 2.16 -24.79
N SER A 375 -21.59 2.04 -24.69
CA SER A 375 -20.75 1.49 -25.75
C SER A 375 -19.49 0.85 -25.20
N ILE A 376 -18.91 -0.08 -25.96
CA ILE A 376 -17.58 -0.65 -25.69
C ILE A 376 -16.68 -0.40 -26.89
N ARG A 377 -15.44 -0.01 -26.61
CA ARG A 377 -14.41 0.23 -27.61
C ARG A 377 -13.20 -0.64 -27.33
N THR A 378 -12.59 -1.13 -28.40
CA THR A 378 -11.31 -1.85 -28.35
C THR A 378 -10.30 -1.16 -29.27
N SER A 379 -9.07 -1.04 -28.78
CA SER A 379 -7.97 -0.53 -29.59
C SER A 379 -6.62 -1.03 -29.09
N GLN A 380 -5.68 -1.19 -30.01
CA GLN A 380 -4.26 -1.22 -29.64
C GLN A 380 -3.85 0.22 -29.27
N PHE A 381 -3.84 0.54 -27.97
CA PHE A 381 -3.60 1.91 -27.50
C PHE A 381 -2.13 2.31 -27.62
N GLU A 382 -1.24 1.40 -27.26
CA GLU A 382 0.21 1.50 -27.48
C GLU A 382 0.73 0.20 -28.08
N GLU A 383 1.97 0.16 -28.56
CA GLU A 383 2.59 -1.03 -29.18
C GLU A 383 2.53 -2.30 -28.30
N SER A 384 2.42 -2.12 -26.98
CA SER A 384 2.34 -3.21 -26.00
C SER A 384 1.10 -3.12 -25.11
N VAL A 385 0.11 -2.27 -25.40
CA VAL A 385 -1.09 -2.13 -24.55
C VAL A 385 -2.36 -2.24 -25.38
N THR A 386 -3.18 -3.27 -25.09
CA THR A 386 -4.55 -3.35 -25.60
C THR A 386 -5.48 -2.68 -24.60
N ARG A 387 -6.23 -1.67 -25.07
CA ARG A 387 -7.17 -0.90 -24.25
C ARG A 387 -8.60 -1.26 -24.58
N PHE A 388 -9.39 -1.41 -23.54
CA PHE A 388 -10.85 -1.55 -23.59
C PHE A 388 -11.46 -0.34 -22.89
N VAL A 389 -12.35 0.37 -23.58
CA VAL A 389 -13.06 1.52 -23.00
C VAL A 389 -14.54 1.20 -22.97
N ILE A 390 -15.15 1.33 -21.80
CA ILE A 390 -16.58 1.16 -21.60
C ILE A 390 -17.17 2.53 -21.33
N ASP A 391 -17.89 3.09 -22.30
CA ASP A 391 -18.73 4.25 -22.07
C ASP A 391 -19.93 3.80 -21.23
N THR A 392 -20.09 4.34 -20.02
CA THR A 392 -21.08 3.87 -19.06
C THR A 392 -22.37 4.71 -19.12
N ILE A 393 -23.42 4.17 -18.50
CA ILE A 393 -24.65 4.89 -18.16
C ILE A 393 -24.64 5.08 -16.65
N GLY A 394 -24.56 6.33 -16.20
CA GLY A 394 -24.33 6.66 -14.79
C GLY A 394 -22.92 6.24 -14.33
N GLN A 395 -22.75 6.01 -13.03
CA GLN A 395 -21.49 5.55 -12.44
C GLN A 395 -21.67 4.12 -11.87
N PRO A 396 -21.63 3.07 -12.69
CA PRO A 396 -21.79 1.69 -12.21
C PRO A 396 -20.54 1.21 -11.47
N LYS A 397 -20.72 0.26 -10.55
CA LYS A 397 -19.59 -0.44 -9.89
C LYS A 397 -19.00 -1.48 -10.85
N TYR A 398 -17.70 -1.76 -10.69
CA TYR A 398 -17.05 -2.84 -11.40
C TYR A 398 -16.14 -3.70 -10.50
N ASP A 399 -16.01 -4.97 -10.88
CA ASP A 399 -15.08 -5.95 -10.28
C ASP A 399 -14.32 -6.70 -11.37
N ILE A 400 -13.05 -7.01 -11.09
CA ILE A 400 -12.15 -7.70 -12.02
C ILE A 400 -11.76 -9.05 -11.41
N GLU A 401 -11.94 -10.11 -12.17
CA GLU A 401 -11.53 -11.47 -11.84
C GLU A 401 -10.52 -11.95 -12.89
N LEU A 402 -9.27 -12.14 -12.49
CA LEU A 402 -8.20 -12.63 -13.36
C LEU A 402 -8.16 -14.17 -13.33
N LYS A 403 -8.09 -14.78 -14.52
CA LYS A 403 -7.85 -16.22 -14.74
C LYS A 403 -6.57 -16.41 -15.56
N ASN A 404 -6.16 -17.67 -15.75
CA ASN A 404 -4.89 -18.01 -16.40
C ASN A 404 -4.75 -17.47 -17.82
N ASP A 405 -5.82 -17.33 -18.57
CA ASP A 405 -5.84 -16.91 -19.97
C ASP A 405 -6.96 -15.91 -20.27
N SER A 406 -7.64 -15.43 -19.22
CA SER A 406 -8.84 -14.61 -19.39
C SER A 406 -9.05 -13.63 -18.26
N VAL A 407 -9.65 -12.51 -18.60
CA VAL A 407 -10.07 -11.44 -17.69
C VAL A 407 -11.60 -11.42 -17.73
N LYS A 408 -12.21 -11.47 -16.55
CA LYS A 408 -13.65 -11.28 -16.39
C LYS A 408 -13.90 -9.98 -15.63
N ILE A 409 -14.49 -9.01 -16.31
CA ILE A 409 -14.91 -7.73 -15.75
C ILE A 409 -16.42 -7.79 -15.56
N LYS A 410 -16.89 -7.59 -14.33
CA LYS A 410 -18.31 -7.47 -14.00
C LYS A 410 -18.63 -6.00 -13.80
N ILE A 411 -19.72 -5.54 -14.39
CA ILE A 411 -20.27 -4.20 -14.27
C ILE A 411 -21.70 -4.35 -13.75
N MET A 412 -22.00 -3.66 -12.68
CA MET A 412 -23.24 -3.86 -11.93
C MET A 412 -23.75 -2.55 -11.35
N GLU A 413 -24.98 -2.60 -10.85
CA GLU A 413 -25.57 -1.48 -10.14
C GLU A 413 -24.66 -1.01 -9.01
N SER A 414 -24.65 0.30 -8.85
CA SER A 414 -23.95 0.92 -7.75
C SER A 414 -24.77 0.83 -6.47
N GLU A 415 -24.11 0.58 -5.34
CA GLU A 415 -24.72 0.72 -4.02
C GLU A 415 -24.77 2.19 -3.56
N TYR A 416 -24.02 3.07 -4.22
CA TYR A 416 -24.05 4.51 -4.03
C TYR A 416 -25.03 5.18 -5.00
N LYS A 417 -25.69 6.24 -4.55
CA LYS A 417 -26.72 6.98 -5.30
C LYS A 417 -26.49 8.47 -5.14
N ASN A 418 -26.91 9.28 -6.10
CA ASN A 418 -26.87 10.74 -5.98
C ASN A 418 -25.49 11.34 -5.65
N ILE A 419 -24.41 10.58 -5.87
CA ILE A 419 -23.03 10.98 -5.72
C ILE A 419 -22.36 10.86 -7.08
N THR A 420 -21.56 11.86 -7.44
CA THR A 420 -20.84 11.89 -8.71
C THR A 420 -19.42 12.35 -8.46
N TYR A 421 -18.46 11.55 -8.91
CA TYR A 421 -17.08 12.01 -9.06
C TYR A 421 -16.93 12.76 -10.37
N ASP A 422 -16.36 13.96 -10.32
CA ASP A 422 -16.02 14.78 -11.47
C ASP A 422 -14.53 15.17 -11.39
N ASN A 423 -13.78 14.80 -12.43
CA ASN A 423 -12.36 15.12 -12.60
C ASN A 423 -12.09 15.80 -13.95
N ASN A 424 -13.09 16.53 -14.47
CA ASN A 424 -12.96 17.16 -15.76
C ASN A 424 -11.85 18.21 -15.82
N ASN A 425 -10.90 17.95 -16.73
CA ASN A 425 -9.91 18.90 -17.23
C ASN A 425 -10.34 19.56 -18.56
N ASN A 426 -11.53 19.26 -19.07
CA ASN A 426 -12.03 19.78 -20.34
C ASN A 426 -12.79 21.10 -20.17
N GLY A 427 -12.05 22.20 -20.20
CA GLY A 427 -12.59 23.50 -20.52
C GLY A 427 -11.64 24.18 -21.49
N ASN A 428 -12.15 24.65 -22.63
CA ASN A 428 -11.52 25.70 -23.46
C ASN A 428 -11.43 27.05 -22.70
N ASN A 429 -11.33 27.03 -21.37
CA ASN A 429 -11.13 28.18 -20.52
C ASN A 429 -9.67 28.15 -20.06
N ASP A 430 -8.90 29.13 -20.53
CA ASP A 430 -7.50 29.38 -20.16
C ASP A 430 -7.30 29.74 -18.67
N ASN A 431 -8.34 29.68 -17.84
CA ASN A 431 -8.27 29.88 -16.40
C ASN A 431 -7.86 28.58 -15.68
N ILE A 432 -6.56 28.44 -15.45
CA ILE A 432 -5.93 27.40 -14.62
C ILE A 432 -6.58 27.28 -13.22
N ASN A 433 -7.23 28.34 -12.74
CA ASN A 433 -7.87 28.43 -11.43
C ASN A 433 -9.27 27.77 -11.31
N GLU A 434 -9.89 27.31 -12.41
CA GLU A 434 -11.22 26.64 -12.38
C GLU A 434 -11.12 25.09 -12.41
N ARG A 435 -9.91 24.54 -12.53
CA ARG A 435 -9.65 23.09 -12.59
C ARG A 435 -9.82 22.47 -11.20
N SER A 436 -11.00 21.92 -10.95
CA SER A 436 -11.35 21.42 -9.62
C SER A 436 -11.97 20.04 -9.70
N THR A 437 -11.27 19.05 -9.15
CA THR A 437 -11.82 17.70 -8.94
C THR A 437 -12.87 17.79 -7.84
N LYS A 438 -14.07 17.27 -8.05
CA LYS A 438 -15.20 17.40 -7.12
C LYS A 438 -15.88 16.07 -6.84
N ILE A 439 -16.37 15.94 -5.62
CA ILE A 439 -17.46 15.02 -5.30
C ILE A 439 -18.74 15.83 -5.22
N ILE A 440 -19.68 15.55 -6.11
CA ILE A 440 -20.96 16.25 -6.23
C ILE A 440 -22.04 15.35 -5.63
N LEU A 441 -22.76 15.87 -4.64
CA LEU A 441 -23.85 15.18 -3.95
C LEU A 441 -25.16 15.87 -4.30
N THR A 442 -26.17 15.13 -4.76
CA THR A 442 -27.51 15.70 -4.97
C THR A 442 -28.23 15.82 -3.64
N LYS A 443 -28.70 17.02 -3.31
CA LYS A 443 -29.45 17.28 -2.08
C LYS A 443 -30.71 16.43 -2.03
N PRO A 444 -31.04 15.83 -0.87
CA PRO A 444 -32.22 15.01 -0.78
C PRO A 444 -33.51 15.84 -0.64
N ASN A 445 -34.55 15.46 -1.39
CA ASN A 445 -35.81 16.21 -1.45
C ASN A 445 -36.56 16.34 -0.10
N LYS A 446 -36.29 15.45 0.86
CA LYS A 446 -37.06 15.34 2.12
C LYS A 446 -36.24 15.64 3.38
N LYS A 447 -34.92 15.69 3.28
CA LYS A 447 -34.03 15.95 4.42
C LYS A 447 -33.22 17.21 4.13
N ILE A 448 -33.20 18.14 5.07
CA ILE A 448 -32.36 19.32 4.96
C ILE A 448 -30.96 18.93 5.43
N ILE A 449 -29.94 19.29 4.65
CA ILE A 449 -28.54 19.16 5.04
C ILE A 449 -28.02 20.58 5.29
N ASP A 450 -27.63 20.85 6.53
CA ASP A 450 -26.91 22.08 6.87
C ASP A 450 -25.41 21.84 6.66
N ILE A 451 -24.86 22.42 5.60
CA ILE A 451 -23.44 22.21 5.28
C ILE A 451 -22.49 22.80 6.33
N SER A 452 -22.94 23.76 7.14
CA SER A 452 -22.14 24.35 8.22
C SER A 452 -21.85 23.37 9.35
N GLN A 453 -22.65 22.30 9.45
CA GLN A 453 -22.48 21.24 10.43
C GLN A 453 -21.67 20.04 9.90
N ILE A 454 -21.28 20.05 8.62
CA ILE A 454 -20.42 19.01 8.05
C ILE A 454 -19.02 19.13 8.65
N LYS A 455 -18.49 18.01 9.17
CA LYS A 455 -17.13 17.96 9.70
C LYS A 455 -16.19 17.36 8.67
N VAL A 456 -15.04 18.01 8.48
CA VAL A 456 -13.94 17.52 7.65
C VAL A 456 -12.82 17.05 8.57
N THR A 457 -12.47 15.77 8.49
CA THR A 457 -11.31 15.20 9.19
C THR A 457 -10.23 14.88 8.15
N ASP A 458 -9.08 15.54 8.27
CA ASP A 458 -7.93 15.36 7.38
C ASP A 458 -6.97 14.30 7.96
N ASN A 459 -7.10 13.05 7.51
CA ASN A 459 -6.18 11.95 7.86
C ASN A 459 -5.05 11.86 6.81
N TYR A 460 -4.33 12.97 6.60
CA TYR A 460 -3.35 13.11 5.52
C TYR A 460 -2.22 12.07 5.53
N LEU A 461 -1.81 11.57 6.70
CA LEU A 461 -0.82 10.49 6.81
C LEU A 461 -1.29 9.19 6.14
N GLN A 462 -2.61 8.98 6.04
CA GLN A 462 -3.23 7.87 5.31
C GLN A 462 -3.80 8.32 3.95
N LYS A 463 -3.58 9.59 3.56
CA LYS A 463 -4.16 10.22 2.36
C LYS A 463 -5.67 10.03 2.27
N ASN A 464 -6.33 10.15 3.43
CA ASN A 464 -7.76 9.98 3.56
C ASN A 464 -8.40 11.29 4.04
N LEU A 465 -9.32 11.82 3.26
CA LEU A 465 -10.14 12.97 3.63
C LEU A 465 -11.54 12.48 3.95
N GLN A 466 -11.99 12.67 5.20
CA GLN A 466 -13.28 12.19 5.65
C GLN A 466 -14.26 13.35 5.83
N ILE A 467 -15.39 13.27 5.13
CA ILE A 467 -16.48 14.23 5.20
C ILE A 467 -17.62 13.60 5.98
N THR A 468 -17.92 14.12 7.18
CA THR A 468 -18.94 13.58 8.08
C THR A 468 -20.16 14.49 8.09
N PHE A 469 -21.27 13.97 7.56
CA PHE A 469 -22.58 14.61 7.57
C PHE A 469 -23.33 14.26 8.86
N PRO A 470 -23.89 15.24 9.58
CA PRO A 470 -24.72 14.98 10.75
C PRO A 470 -26.06 14.37 10.33
N GLY A 471 -26.29 13.10 10.67
CA GLY A 471 -27.48 12.36 10.25
C GLY A 471 -27.19 11.21 9.28
N ASP A 472 -28.16 10.29 9.20
CA ASP A 472 -28.11 9.13 8.30
C ASP A 472 -28.71 9.50 6.94
N PHE A 473 -27.84 9.60 5.95
CA PHE A 473 -28.09 9.89 4.55
C PHE A 473 -27.74 8.69 3.66
N THR A 474 -27.52 7.50 4.23
CA THR A 474 -27.19 6.31 3.41
C THR A 474 -28.33 5.84 2.53
N SER A 475 -29.58 6.21 2.82
CA SER A 475 -30.71 6.01 1.90
C SER A 475 -30.65 6.96 0.68
N GLU A 476 -30.04 8.12 0.83
CA GLU A 476 -29.96 9.18 -0.16
C GLU A 476 -28.68 9.06 -1.01
N PHE A 477 -27.53 8.85 -0.36
CA PHE A 477 -26.21 8.73 -0.97
C PHE A 477 -25.78 7.28 -1.23
N GLY A 478 -26.52 6.32 -0.68
CA GLY A 478 -26.16 4.91 -0.71
C GLY A 478 -25.09 4.52 0.31
N ASN A 479 -24.56 3.31 0.19
CA ASN A 479 -23.55 2.75 1.07
C ASN A 479 -22.61 1.83 0.28
N GLY A 480 -21.32 2.13 0.22
CA GLY A 480 -20.35 1.36 -0.55
C GLY A 480 -19.26 2.20 -1.22
N GLU A 481 -18.47 1.54 -2.06
CA GLU A 481 -17.25 2.08 -2.67
C GLU A 481 -17.44 2.46 -4.15
N ILE A 482 -17.05 3.69 -4.49
CA ILE A 482 -16.78 4.17 -5.85
C ILE A 482 -15.32 3.91 -6.17
N LYS A 483 -15.03 2.91 -7.01
CA LYS A 483 -13.68 2.69 -7.56
C LYS A 483 -13.41 3.70 -8.68
N ILE A 484 -12.40 4.55 -8.46
CA ILE A 484 -12.00 5.62 -9.38
C ILE A 484 -10.65 5.27 -10.00
N ASN A 485 -9.63 5.04 -9.17
CA ASN A 485 -8.27 4.66 -9.54
C ASN A 485 -7.64 5.55 -10.62
N ASP A 486 -7.86 6.85 -10.54
CA ASP A 486 -7.17 7.80 -11.42
C ASP A 486 -5.90 8.36 -10.76
N GLU A 487 -5.28 9.36 -11.38
CA GLU A 487 -4.03 9.93 -10.89
C GLU A 487 -4.16 10.67 -9.53
N ARG A 488 -5.38 11.06 -9.12
CA ARG A 488 -5.65 11.84 -7.91
C ARG A 488 -6.36 11.02 -6.83
N ILE A 489 -7.37 10.25 -7.21
CA ILE A 489 -8.28 9.55 -6.31
C ILE A 489 -8.30 8.05 -6.61
N ASN A 490 -8.07 7.26 -5.56
CA ASN A 490 -8.15 5.81 -5.62
C ASN A 490 -9.63 5.37 -5.54
N ASN A 491 -10.31 5.76 -4.46
CA ASN A 491 -11.71 5.43 -4.26
C ASN A 491 -12.41 6.42 -3.31
N VAL A 492 -13.74 6.38 -3.34
CA VAL A 492 -14.61 7.12 -2.42
C VAL A 492 -15.55 6.12 -1.78
N ASN A 493 -15.60 6.07 -0.46
CA ASN A 493 -16.44 5.15 0.29
C ASN A 493 -17.50 5.90 1.09
N VAL A 494 -18.77 5.59 0.86
CA VAL A 494 -19.90 6.11 1.64
C VAL A 494 -20.29 5.08 2.68
N SER A 495 -20.38 5.48 3.95
CA SER A 495 -20.75 4.57 5.04
C SER A 495 -21.52 5.26 6.16
N LYS A 496 -22.35 4.49 6.88
CA LYS A 496 -22.98 4.94 8.12
C LYS A 496 -22.01 4.80 9.29
N ARG A 497 -21.85 5.85 10.09
CA ARG A 497 -21.05 5.87 11.33
C ARG A 497 -21.89 6.38 12.49
N GLY A 498 -22.43 5.46 13.28
CA GLY A 498 -23.39 5.79 14.33
C GLY A 498 -24.65 6.41 13.74
N SER A 499 -24.97 7.64 14.15
CA SER A 499 -26.08 8.43 13.60
C SER A 499 -25.70 9.26 12.37
N ASN A 500 -24.45 9.22 11.93
CA ASN A 500 -23.90 10.10 10.89
C ASN A 500 -23.59 9.32 9.60
N THR A 501 -23.37 10.07 8.52
CA THR A 501 -22.90 9.52 7.24
C THR A 501 -21.49 10.03 6.98
N ALA A 502 -20.57 9.12 6.66
CA ALA A 502 -19.21 9.46 6.31
C ALA A 502 -18.95 9.19 4.83
N ILE A 503 -18.30 10.14 4.18
CA ILE A 503 -17.73 9.98 2.84
C ILE A 503 -16.21 10.02 3.01
N ASP A 504 -15.58 8.86 2.89
CA ASP A 504 -14.13 8.68 2.99
C ASP A 504 -13.53 8.74 1.58
N ILE A 505 -12.68 9.73 1.33
CA ILE A 505 -12.01 9.93 0.03
C ILE A 505 -10.56 9.50 0.19
N TYR A 506 -10.17 8.44 -0.52
CA TYR A 506 -8.81 7.93 -0.52
C TYR A 506 -8.06 8.41 -1.76
N ALA A 507 -7.01 9.19 -1.55
CA ALA A 507 -6.26 9.86 -2.61
C ALA A 507 -4.86 9.27 -2.83
N SER A 508 -4.27 9.54 -3.99
CA SER A 508 -2.89 9.18 -4.33
C SER A 508 -1.87 10.16 -3.70
N THR A 509 -2.30 11.38 -3.41
CA THR A 509 -1.56 12.50 -2.79
C THR A 509 -2.34 13.09 -1.62
N ILE A 510 -1.72 13.97 -0.82
CA ILE A 510 -2.42 14.67 0.27
C ILE A 510 -3.33 15.74 -0.34
N LEU A 511 -4.60 15.73 0.04
CA LEU A 511 -5.62 16.67 -0.43
C LEU A 511 -6.36 17.28 0.76
N THR A 512 -6.88 18.48 0.55
CA THR A 512 -7.88 19.12 1.41
C THR A 512 -9.14 19.38 0.57
N CYS A 513 -10.17 19.98 1.18
CA CYS A 513 -11.37 20.34 0.43
C CYS A 513 -12.01 21.66 0.87
N ASN A 514 -12.80 22.23 -0.03
CA ASN A 514 -13.86 23.17 0.30
C ASN A 514 -15.22 22.49 0.14
N ILE A 515 -16.17 22.88 0.98
CA ILE A 515 -17.55 22.41 0.89
C ILE A 515 -18.43 23.60 0.55
N ASN A 516 -19.08 23.54 -0.60
CA ASN A 516 -19.98 24.57 -1.10
C ASN A 516 -21.32 23.93 -1.50
N GLU A 517 -22.36 24.73 -1.72
CA GLU A 517 -23.66 24.23 -2.18
C GLU A 517 -24.39 25.22 -3.09
N ASP A 518 -25.31 24.69 -3.90
CA ASP A 518 -26.36 25.45 -4.58
C ASP A 518 -27.74 24.86 -4.24
N ASP A 519 -28.81 25.28 -4.93
CA ASP A 519 -30.17 24.78 -4.67
C ASP A 519 -30.33 23.27 -4.79
N LYS A 520 -29.47 22.60 -5.57
CA LYS A 520 -29.61 21.19 -5.94
C LYS A 520 -28.46 20.30 -5.44
N TYR A 521 -27.27 20.84 -5.26
CA TYR A 521 -26.05 20.06 -5.04
C TYR A 521 -25.24 20.57 -3.85
N ILE A 522 -24.50 19.64 -3.24
CA ILE A 522 -23.38 19.92 -2.34
C ILE A 522 -22.11 19.51 -3.10
N TYR A 523 -21.12 20.39 -3.11
CA TYR A 523 -19.85 20.21 -3.78
C TYR A 523 -18.74 20.05 -2.74
N VAL A 524 -18.09 18.89 -2.73
CA VAL A 524 -16.80 18.70 -2.05
C VAL A 524 -15.71 18.91 -3.07
N GLU A 525 -15.15 20.11 -3.11
CA GLU A 525 -14.11 20.52 -4.02
C GLU A 525 -12.73 20.11 -3.49
N LEU A 526 -12.03 19.22 -4.20
CA LEU A 526 -10.76 18.63 -3.78
C LEU A 526 -9.57 19.44 -4.29
N LEU A 527 -8.75 19.88 -3.33
CA LEU A 527 -7.67 20.83 -3.53
C LEU A 527 -6.36 20.26 -2.99
N LYS A 528 -5.22 20.64 -3.58
CA LYS A 528 -3.93 20.54 -2.88
C LYS A 528 -3.92 21.50 -1.69
N PRO A 529 -3.23 21.17 -0.58
CA PRO A 529 -3.17 22.05 0.59
C PRO A 529 -2.79 23.50 0.25
N LYS A 530 -1.82 23.72 -0.63
CA LYS A 530 -1.39 25.07 -1.03
C LYS A 530 -2.43 25.91 -1.78
N GLN A 531 -3.44 25.27 -2.38
CA GLN A 531 -4.56 26.01 -2.99
C GLN A 531 -5.53 26.56 -1.94
N LYS A 532 -5.53 26.01 -0.72
CA LYS A 532 -6.41 26.43 0.38
C LYS A 532 -5.69 27.27 1.43
N TYR A 533 -4.46 26.91 1.76
CA TYR A 533 -3.70 27.54 2.83
C TYR A 533 -2.56 28.38 2.28
N SER A 534 -2.49 29.64 2.71
CA SER A 534 -1.43 30.57 2.27
C SER A 534 -0.09 30.32 2.97
N LYS A 535 -0.11 29.78 4.20
CA LYS A 535 1.05 29.49 5.04
C LYS A 535 1.03 28.03 5.45
N ILE A 536 2.01 27.25 5.00
CA ILE A 536 2.11 25.82 5.31
C ILE A 536 3.49 25.50 5.89
N VAL A 537 3.52 24.89 7.06
CA VAL A 537 4.73 24.31 7.66
C VAL A 537 4.61 22.80 7.76
N LEU A 538 5.66 22.11 7.34
CA LEU A 538 5.83 20.69 7.65
C LEU A 538 6.83 20.53 8.79
N ILE A 539 6.39 19.88 9.87
CA ILE A 539 7.22 19.52 11.00
C ILE A 539 7.60 18.05 10.87
N ASP A 540 8.88 17.76 11.08
CA ASP A 540 9.41 16.42 11.04
C ASP A 540 9.91 15.99 12.41
N ALA A 541 9.29 14.97 12.99
CA ALA A 541 9.80 14.33 14.20
C ALA A 541 10.90 13.34 13.79
N GLY A 542 12.18 13.70 14.02
CA GLY A 542 13.33 12.87 13.67
C GLY A 542 13.19 11.42 14.15
N HIS A 543 13.72 10.47 13.37
CA HIS A 543 13.67 9.03 13.67
C HIS A 543 12.24 8.45 13.81
N GLY A 544 12.07 7.33 14.51
CA GLY A 544 10.76 6.72 14.81
C GLY A 544 10.69 5.23 14.51
N GLY A 545 9.78 4.50 15.16
CA GLY A 545 9.60 3.06 14.98
C GLY A 545 10.89 2.28 15.23
N SER A 546 11.40 1.59 14.21
CA SER A 546 12.63 0.79 14.25
C SER A 546 13.91 1.61 14.33
N ASP A 547 13.86 2.90 14.06
CA ASP A 547 14.99 3.81 14.21
C ASP A 547 14.83 4.60 15.51
N PRO A 548 15.59 4.28 16.57
CA PRO A 548 15.49 4.97 17.85
C PRO A 548 16.16 6.34 17.85
N GLY A 549 16.99 6.65 16.86
CA GLY A 549 17.99 7.72 16.95
C GLY A 549 19.03 7.45 18.05
N ALA A 550 19.60 8.52 18.60
CA ALA A 550 20.49 8.39 19.75
C ALA A 550 19.79 7.71 20.94
N THR A 551 20.51 6.79 21.58
CA THR A 551 20.01 6.06 22.76
C THR A 551 20.99 6.24 23.91
N VAL A 552 20.53 6.85 24.99
CA VAL A 552 21.35 7.09 26.20
C VAL A 552 20.54 6.68 27.41
N SER A 553 21.08 5.75 28.22
CA SER A 553 20.46 5.29 29.46
C SER A 553 18.99 4.86 29.32
N GLY A 554 18.62 4.25 28.19
CA GLY A 554 17.26 3.77 27.90
C GLY A 554 16.29 4.83 27.37
N LEU A 555 16.71 6.10 27.30
CA LEU A 555 15.96 7.16 26.62
C LEU A 555 16.31 7.17 25.13
N TYR A 556 15.28 7.24 24.29
CA TYR A 556 15.39 7.24 22.84
C TYR A 556 15.09 8.63 22.27
N GLU A 557 15.96 9.11 21.38
CA GLU A 557 15.83 10.42 20.73
C GLU A 557 14.45 10.59 20.06
N LYS A 558 13.98 9.55 19.37
CA LYS A 558 12.68 9.56 18.68
C LYS A 558 11.50 9.93 19.58
N ASN A 559 11.57 9.64 20.88
CA ASN A 559 10.51 9.93 21.84
C ASN A 559 10.52 11.41 22.23
N ILE A 560 11.72 11.99 22.42
CA ILE A 560 11.90 13.42 22.71
C ILE A 560 11.46 14.22 21.49
N ASN A 561 11.92 13.84 20.30
CA ASN A 561 11.55 14.47 19.03
C ASN A 561 10.02 14.45 18.83
N LEU A 562 9.35 13.32 19.14
CA LEU A 562 7.89 13.22 19.03
C LEU A 562 7.18 14.12 20.05
N ALA A 563 7.66 14.18 21.29
CA ALA A 563 7.05 15.02 22.33
C ALA A 563 7.10 16.52 21.94
N ILE A 564 8.27 17.00 21.50
CA ILE A 564 8.46 18.40 21.07
C ILE A 564 7.56 18.71 19.86
N THR A 565 7.55 17.84 18.86
CA THR A 565 6.77 18.08 17.63
C THR A 565 5.26 17.99 17.84
N THR A 566 4.79 17.11 18.75
CA THR A 566 3.37 17.06 19.14
C THR A 566 2.96 18.38 19.79
N LYS A 567 3.76 18.89 20.73
CA LYS A 567 3.47 20.17 21.38
C LYS A 567 3.53 21.34 20.39
N LEU A 568 4.47 21.31 19.45
CA LEU A 568 4.59 22.31 18.39
C LEU A 568 3.39 22.29 17.43
N GLU A 569 2.89 21.10 17.07
CA GLU A 569 1.67 20.95 16.28
C GLU A 569 0.49 21.61 17.00
N ASP A 570 0.25 21.29 18.28
CA ASP A 570 -0.81 21.90 19.09
C ASP A 570 -0.73 23.43 19.11
N LEU A 571 0.46 23.99 19.33
CA LEU A 571 0.68 25.44 19.37
C LEU A 571 0.36 26.14 18.04
N ILE A 572 0.65 25.49 16.91
CA ILE A 572 0.38 26.04 15.58
C ILE A 572 -1.10 25.90 15.22
N GLU A 573 -1.73 24.78 15.57
CA GLU A 573 -3.18 24.59 15.36
C GLU A 573 -4.01 25.59 16.18
N ASP A 574 -3.63 25.84 17.44
CA ASP A 574 -4.27 26.83 18.32
C ASP A 574 -4.16 28.27 17.79
N ASP A 575 -3.10 28.61 17.05
CA ASP A 575 -2.90 29.94 16.45
C ASP A 575 -3.82 30.18 15.24
N GLY A 576 -4.11 29.13 14.46
CA GLY A 576 -5.07 29.14 13.35
C GLY A 576 -4.65 29.90 12.08
N ASP A 577 -3.59 30.71 12.10
CA ASP A 577 -3.07 31.47 10.94
C ASP A 577 -2.16 30.63 10.02
N ILE A 578 -1.60 29.53 10.53
CA ILE A 578 -0.65 28.68 9.83
C ILE A 578 -1.20 27.24 9.77
N LYS A 579 -1.17 26.62 8.58
CA LYS A 579 -1.48 25.20 8.47
C LYS A 579 -0.24 24.37 8.76
N VAL A 580 -0.34 23.50 9.76
CA VAL A 580 0.70 22.51 10.10
C VAL A 580 0.36 21.14 9.53
N TYR A 581 1.40 20.46 9.08
CA TYR A 581 1.44 19.02 8.80
C TYR A 581 2.63 18.41 9.54
N VAL A 582 2.55 17.14 9.94
CA VAL A 582 3.66 16.40 10.53
C VAL A 582 4.05 15.19 9.69
N THR A 583 5.30 14.75 9.76
CA THR A 583 5.73 13.49 9.09
C THR A 583 5.31 12.23 9.85
N ARG A 584 5.07 12.34 11.15
CA ARG A 584 4.48 11.31 12.02
C ARG A 584 3.90 11.94 13.29
N ASN A 585 2.78 11.41 13.76
CA ASN A 585 2.13 11.80 15.02
C ASN A 585 2.14 10.67 16.07
N LYS A 586 2.89 9.60 15.81
CA LYS A 586 3.05 8.43 16.69
C LYS A 586 4.40 7.77 16.44
N ASP A 587 4.76 6.80 17.27
CA ASP A 587 6.02 6.04 17.12
C ASP A 587 5.95 5.08 15.92
N THR A 588 6.21 5.63 14.73
CA THR A 588 6.25 4.94 13.44
C THR A 588 7.54 5.30 12.74
N TYR A 589 7.99 4.47 11.80
CA TYR A 589 9.22 4.71 11.03
C TYR A 589 8.89 5.26 9.63
N PRO A 590 8.79 6.59 9.44
CA PRO A 590 8.72 7.17 8.11
C PRO A 590 10.14 7.21 7.51
N THR A 591 10.28 6.65 6.31
CA THR A 591 11.56 6.65 5.59
C THR A 591 11.93 8.08 5.15
N LEU A 592 13.20 8.34 4.86
CA LEU A 592 13.62 9.66 4.37
C LEU A 592 12.90 10.07 3.08
N PRO A 593 12.69 9.18 2.07
CA PRO A 593 11.85 9.49 0.91
C PRO A 593 10.39 9.80 1.26
N ASP A 594 9.79 9.11 2.24
CA ASP A 594 8.39 9.39 2.64
C ASP A 594 8.25 10.80 3.24
N ARG A 595 9.22 11.22 4.07
CA ARG A 595 9.25 12.58 4.65
C ARG A 595 9.31 13.65 3.56
N VAL A 596 10.17 13.45 2.55
CA VAL A 596 10.25 14.34 1.38
C VAL A 596 8.91 14.31 0.61
N LYS A 597 8.33 13.14 0.39
CA LYS A 597 7.06 13.01 -0.32
C LYS A 597 5.93 13.77 0.36
N ILE A 598 5.84 13.75 1.69
CA ILE A 598 4.87 14.55 2.44
C ILE A 598 5.12 16.04 2.20
N ALA A 599 6.37 16.49 2.26
CA ALA A 599 6.75 17.90 2.01
C ALA A 599 6.29 18.38 0.63
N GLU A 600 6.46 17.55 -0.39
CA GLU A 600 6.04 17.84 -1.76
C GLU A 600 4.52 17.74 -1.96
N ASP A 601 3.86 16.74 -1.36
CA ASP A 601 2.41 16.54 -1.46
C ASP A 601 1.66 17.75 -0.85
N VAL A 602 2.10 18.25 0.31
CA VAL A 602 1.49 19.43 0.95
C VAL A 602 2.00 20.75 0.38
N GLN A 603 3.07 20.71 -0.43
CA GLN A 603 3.77 21.86 -0.97
C GLN A 603 4.13 22.88 0.13
N ALA A 604 4.79 22.38 1.18
CA ALA A 604 5.14 23.18 2.36
C ALA A 604 5.96 24.43 1.98
N ASP A 605 5.73 25.53 2.71
CA ASP A 605 6.52 26.75 2.56
C ASP A 605 7.84 26.66 3.32
N ILE A 606 7.84 25.98 4.47
CA ILE A 606 9.05 25.67 5.23
C ILE A 606 8.98 24.24 5.80
N PHE A 607 10.14 23.62 5.93
CA PHE A 607 10.31 22.29 6.53
C PHE A 607 11.22 22.38 7.75
N VAL A 608 10.72 21.95 8.92
CA VAL A 608 11.46 21.98 10.18
C VAL A 608 11.54 20.58 10.77
N SER A 609 12.71 19.97 10.76
CA SER A 609 12.95 18.69 11.42
C SER A 609 13.56 18.89 12.81
N VAL A 610 13.00 18.22 13.81
CA VAL A 610 13.42 18.32 15.21
C VAL A 610 14.18 17.07 15.59
N HIS A 611 15.40 17.28 16.09
CA HIS A 611 16.32 16.25 16.52
C HIS A 611 16.96 16.60 17.87
N ASN A 612 17.61 15.60 18.47
CA ASN A 612 18.47 15.80 19.63
C ASN A 612 19.82 15.13 19.37
N ASN A 613 20.88 15.88 19.58
CA ASN A 613 22.22 15.50 19.18
C ASN A 613 22.81 14.45 20.12
N ALA A 614 23.85 13.76 19.65
CA ALA A 614 24.65 12.88 20.46
C ALA A 614 26.08 12.82 19.92
N THR A 615 27.05 12.80 20.82
CA THR A 615 28.46 12.71 20.46
C THR A 615 29.23 11.94 21.52
N LEU A 616 30.40 11.42 21.15
CA LEU A 616 31.29 10.69 22.05
C LEU A 616 31.79 11.54 23.24
N SER A 617 31.75 12.86 23.11
CA SER A 617 32.11 13.78 24.20
C SER A 617 30.89 14.19 25.01
N GLU A 618 30.86 13.80 26.29
CA GLU A 618 29.83 14.25 27.25
C GLU A 618 29.92 15.76 27.57
N LYS A 619 30.90 16.50 27.04
CA LYS A 619 31.07 17.95 27.26
C LYS A 619 30.34 18.82 26.25
N ALA A 620 29.85 18.26 25.14
CA ALA A 620 29.12 19.02 24.15
C ALA A 620 27.77 19.46 24.72
N ILE A 621 27.45 20.74 24.61
CA ILE A 621 26.18 21.33 25.02
C ILE A 621 25.72 22.35 24.00
N GLY A 622 24.42 22.65 24.01
CA GLY A 622 23.80 23.73 23.27
C GLY A 622 22.97 23.29 22.07
N THR A 623 22.24 24.25 21.52
CA THR A 623 21.38 24.10 20.34
C THR A 623 22.17 24.43 19.08
N GLU A 624 21.99 23.66 18.00
CA GLU A 624 22.53 23.97 16.66
C GLU A 624 21.48 23.72 15.57
N THR A 625 21.55 24.48 14.46
CA THR A 625 20.61 24.33 13.35
C THR A 625 21.36 24.01 12.05
N LEU A 626 20.99 22.91 11.42
CA LEU A 626 21.61 22.38 10.22
C LEU A 626 20.81 22.80 8.98
N TYR A 627 21.51 23.19 7.91
CA TYR A 627 20.91 23.58 6.64
C TYR A 627 21.74 23.08 5.46
N PHE A 628 21.16 22.98 4.25
CA PHE A 628 21.92 22.63 3.04
C PHE A 628 22.49 23.88 2.37
N PRO A 629 23.82 24.12 2.40
CA PRO A 629 24.40 25.40 2.00
C PRO A 629 24.46 25.62 0.48
N LEU A 630 24.31 24.56 -0.31
CA LEU A 630 24.34 24.61 -1.78
C LEU A 630 22.94 24.72 -2.40
N THR A 631 21.91 25.00 -1.58
CA THR A 631 20.55 25.15 -2.10
C THR A 631 20.43 26.46 -2.86
N THR A 632 19.78 26.43 -4.02
CA THR A 632 19.29 27.63 -4.71
C THR A 632 17.80 27.86 -4.44
N LYS A 633 17.18 27.03 -3.59
CA LYS A 633 15.75 27.10 -3.28
C LYS A 633 15.48 28.33 -2.42
N ASN A 634 14.66 29.21 -2.96
CA ASN A 634 14.25 30.45 -2.32
C ASN A 634 12.75 30.65 -2.52
N ILE A 635 12.07 31.15 -1.49
CA ILE A 635 10.64 31.51 -1.54
C ILE A 635 10.51 32.94 -1.05
N ALA A 636 10.17 33.85 -1.94
CA ALA A 636 9.96 35.27 -1.61
C ALA A 636 11.11 35.87 -0.77
N GLY A 637 12.36 35.52 -1.08
CA GLY A 637 13.55 35.98 -0.35
C GLY A 637 13.98 35.09 0.81
N LEU A 638 13.16 34.14 1.26
CA LEU A 638 13.52 33.15 2.29
C LEU A 638 14.28 31.97 1.67
N ASP A 639 15.51 31.73 2.10
CA ASP A 639 16.26 30.51 1.83
C ASP A 639 16.50 29.69 3.11
N ALA A 640 17.11 28.51 2.98
CA ALA A 640 17.36 27.62 4.11
C ALA A 640 18.36 28.20 5.14
N LYS A 641 19.28 29.07 4.71
CA LYS A 641 20.27 29.68 5.60
C LYS A 641 19.58 30.72 6.49
N ILE A 642 18.77 31.61 5.89
CA ILE A 642 17.99 32.61 6.62
C ILE A 642 17.01 31.92 7.59
N LEU A 643 16.33 30.87 7.14
CA LEU A 643 15.45 30.07 8.00
C LEU A 643 16.24 29.52 9.21
N ALA A 644 17.43 28.97 8.98
CA ALA A 644 18.28 28.45 10.05
C ALA A 644 18.73 29.53 11.04
N GLU A 645 19.10 30.73 10.57
CA GLU A 645 19.51 31.85 11.43
C GLU A 645 18.37 32.31 12.35
N ILE A 646 17.15 32.41 11.81
CA ILE A 646 15.97 32.82 12.59
C ILE A 646 15.60 31.75 13.62
N ILE A 647 15.61 30.47 13.22
CA ILE A 647 15.29 29.34 14.11
C ILE A 647 16.34 29.24 15.21
N GLN A 648 17.63 29.23 14.84
CA GLN A 648 18.73 29.10 15.78
C GLN A 648 18.66 30.16 16.88
N SER A 649 18.65 31.45 16.50
CA SER A 649 18.63 32.56 17.46
C SER A 649 17.40 32.52 18.36
N THR A 650 16.22 32.26 17.80
CA THR A 650 14.98 32.29 18.59
C THR A 650 14.89 31.09 19.54
N VAL A 651 15.32 29.90 19.12
CA VAL A 651 15.26 28.68 19.94
C VAL A 651 16.31 28.70 21.04
N SER A 652 17.55 29.13 20.75
CA SER A 652 18.60 29.22 21.78
C SER A 652 18.25 30.22 22.87
N ASP A 653 17.67 31.38 22.48
CA ASP A 653 17.23 32.41 23.41
C ASP A 653 16.07 31.92 24.30
N GLU A 654 15.10 31.21 23.72
CA GLU A 654 13.96 30.65 24.48
C GLU A 654 14.41 29.60 25.51
N LEU A 655 15.38 28.76 25.14
CA LEU A 655 15.87 27.68 25.99
C LEU A 655 16.93 28.10 27.01
N ASP A 656 17.42 29.35 26.94
CA ASP A 656 18.66 29.78 27.60
C ASP A 656 19.80 28.75 27.37
N SER A 657 19.89 28.27 26.12
CA SER A 657 20.86 27.25 25.72
C SER A 657 22.11 27.91 25.15
N LYS A 658 23.22 27.16 25.15
CA LYS A 658 24.42 27.62 24.44
C LYS A 658 24.12 27.69 22.94
N ASP A 659 24.15 28.88 22.36
CA ASP A 659 24.06 29.06 20.91
C ASP A 659 25.33 28.53 20.22
N ARG A 660 25.18 27.47 19.42
CA ARG A 660 26.27 26.89 18.63
C ARG A 660 26.27 27.34 17.17
N GLY A 661 25.31 28.18 16.80
CA GLY A 661 25.14 28.71 15.46
C GLY A 661 24.53 27.74 14.46
N ILE A 662 24.66 28.10 13.19
CA ILE A 662 24.15 27.33 12.05
C ILE A 662 25.26 26.53 11.38
N ILE A 663 24.97 25.31 10.91
CA ILE A 663 25.95 24.41 10.31
C ILE A 663 25.49 23.97 8.92
N GLY A 664 26.32 24.25 7.91
CA GLY A 664 26.09 23.78 6.54
C GLY A 664 26.39 22.28 6.41
N ARG A 665 25.40 21.50 5.96
CA ARG A 665 25.49 20.05 5.78
C ARG A 665 25.08 19.63 4.37
N THR A 666 26.03 19.12 3.59
CA THR A 666 25.80 18.70 2.20
C THR A 666 25.40 17.23 2.05
N ASP A 667 25.47 16.47 3.14
CA ASP A 667 25.30 15.02 3.20
C ASP A 667 23.91 14.59 3.70
N LEU A 668 23.14 15.51 4.30
CA LEU A 668 21.82 15.20 4.87
C LEU A 668 20.74 15.10 3.79
N TYR A 669 20.18 13.91 3.63
CA TYR A 669 19.22 13.58 2.57
C TYR A 669 17.99 14.49 2.57
N LEU A 670 17.38 14.76 3.73
CA LEU A 670 16.15 15.56 3.81
C LEU A 670 16.37 16.99 3.30
N LEU A 671 17.45 17.63 3.76
CA LEU A 671 17.77 19.01 3.40
C LEU A 671 18.12 19.15 1.91
N LYS A 672 18.71 18.10 1.32
CA LYS A 672 19.06 18.07 -0.10
C LYS A 672 17.84 17.89 -1.01
N ASN A 673 16.88 17.05 -0.64
CA ASN A 673 15.85 16.53 -1.56
C ASN A 673 14.46 17.17 -1.44
N THR A 674 14.22 18.04 -0.47
CA THR A 674 12.98 18.85 -0.33
C THR A 674 12.97 20.07 -1.25
N THR A 675 11.84 20.56 -1.76
CA THR A 675 11.81 21.71 -2.70
C THR A 675 11.65 23.09 -2.05
N MET A 676 11.45 23.13 -0.73
CA MET A 676 11.32 24.34 0.09
C MET A 676 12.53 24.56 1.00
N PRO A 677 12.70 25.75 1.60
CA PRO A 677 13.64 25.96 2.70
C PRO A 677 13.43 24.93 3.81
N ALA A 678 14.48 24.17 4.11
CA ALA A 678 14.44 23.06 5.03
C ALA A 678 15.62 23.14 6.01
N ILE A 679 15.34 22.83 7.28
CA ILE A 679 16.34 22.79 8.35
C ILE A 679 16.16 21.55 9.24
N ILE A 680 17.22 21.20 9.97
CA ILE A 680 17.16 20.33 11.14
C ILE A 680 17.60 21.15 12.34
N VAL A 681 16.79 21.22 13.40
CA VAL A 681 17.15 21.84 14.67
C VAL A 681 17.52 20.74 15.68
N GLU A 682 18.72 20.82 16.20
CA GLU A 682 19.26 19.96 17.24
C GLU A 682 19.09 20.67 18.59
N ILE A 683 18.15 20.22 19.42
CA ILE A 683 17.74 20.95 20.62
C ILE A 683 18.80 20.94 21.72
N GLY A 684 19.47 19.81 21.91
CA GLY A 684 20.57 19.64 22.86
C GLY A 684 21.22 18.25 22.71
N TYR A 685 22.26 17.98 23.51
CA TYR A 685 23.04 16.74 23.44
C TYR A 685 22.56 15.73 24.49
N MET A 686 22.00 14.61 24.03
CA MET A 686 21.59 13.50 24.89
C MET A 686 22.76 12.86 25.65
N THR A 687 23.99 12.98 25.15
CA THR A 687 25.18 12.42 25.82
C THR A 687 25.74 13.32 26.92
N ASN A 688 25.30 14.58 27.03
CA ASN A 688 25.69 15.43 28.14
C ASN A 688 24.76 15.21 29.34
N PRO A 689 25.29 14.88 30.54
CA PRO A 689 24.44 14.57 31.70
C PRO A 689 23.47 15.69 32.10
N SER A 690 23.87 16.96 32.00
CA SER A 690 23.03 18.09 32.38
C SER A 690 21.93 18.36 31.35
N GLU A 691 22.22 18.27 30.06
CA GLU A 691 21.20 18.39 29.01
C GLU A 691 20.28 17.16 28.97
N PHE A 692 20.81 15.96 29.19
CA PHE A 692 20.03 14.73 29.30
C PHE A 692 18.97 14.82 30.41
N GLU A 693 19.29 15.43 31.55
CA GLU A 693 18.31 15.68 32.61
C GLU A 693 17.22 16.67 32.15
N LYS A 694 17.59 17.76 31.47
CA LYS A 694 16.65 18.75 30.93
C LYS A 694 15.70 18.13 29.89
N LEU A 695 16.24 17.37 28.94
CA LEU A 695 15.49 16.76 27.83
C LEU A 695 14.43 15.73 28.28
N GLN A 696 14.50 15.26 29.53
CA GLN A 696 13.46 14.40 30.13
C GLN A 696 12.32 15.19 30.76
N LYS A 697 12.46 16.51 30.94
CA LYS A 697 11.45 17.34 31.58
C LYS A 697 10.53 17.94 30.53
N SER A 698 9.22 17.77 30.73
CA SER A 698 8.21 18.30 29.81
C SER A 698 8.31 19.82 29.62
N PHE A 699 8.64 20.59 30.67
CA PHE A 699 8.78 22.04 30.54
C PHE A 699 9.87 22.43 29.53
N TYR A 700 11.01 21.72 29.51
CA TYR A 700 12.10 22.04 28.59
C TYR A 700 11.75 21.65 27.15
N THR A 701 11.08 20.51 26.96
CA THR A 701 10.58 20.13 25.63
C THR A 701 9.45 21.03 25.14
N ASP A 702 8.63 21.56 26.04
CA ASP A 702 7.57 22.53 25.74
C ASP A 702 8.18 23.90 25.39
N ASP A 703 9.22 24.34 26.10
CA ASP A 703 9.97 25.56 25.79
C ASP A 703 10.68 25.44 24.43
N ALA A 704 11.20 24.26 24.08
CA ALA A 704 11.75 24.00 22.75
C ALA A 704 10.68 24.15 21.66
N ALA A 705 9.49 23.57 21.87
CA ALA A 705 8.36 23.74 20.97
C ALA A 705 7.92 25.21 20.86
N ASN A 706 7.83 25.94 21.98
CA ASN A 706 7.51 27.37 22.01
C ASN A 706 8.54 28.21 21.24
N GLY A 707 9.84 27.92 21.39
CA GLY A 707 10.91 28.60 20.67
C GLY A 707 10.81 28.40 19.17
N ILE A 708 10.56 27.16 18.72
CA ILE A 708 10.36 26.84 17.30
C ILE A 708 9.09 27.53 16.77
N PHE A 709 7.99 27.51 17.53
CA PHE A 709 6.74 28.18 17.17
C PHE A 709 6.94 29.69 16.99
N LYS A 710 7.60 30.36 17.94
CA LYS A 710 7.96 31.78 17.88
C LYS A 710 8.79 32.09 16.64
N ALA A 711 9.76 31.24 16.32
CA ALA A 711 10.59 31.38 15.13
C ALA A 711 9.77 31.24 13.83
N ILE A 712 8.92 30.23 13.74
CA ILE A 712 8.03 30.01 12.59
C ILE A 712 7.12 31.24 12.36
N LYS A 713 6.51 31.77 13.43
CA LYS A 713 5.69 33.00 13.34
C LYS A 713 6.51 34.20 12.87
N LYS A 714 7.74 34.34 13.36
CA LYS A 714 8.66 35.40 12.92
C LYS A 714 8.97 35.28 11.43
N VAL A 715 9.22 34.08 10.93
CA VAL A 715 9.45 33.79 9.50
C VAL A 715 8.22 34.21 8.67
N PHE A 716 7.03 33.69 8.98
CA PHE A 716 5.81 34.00 8.20
C PHE A 716 5.34 35.45 8.33
N LYS A 717 5.79 36.19 9.36
CA LYS A 717 5.56 37.64 9.49
C LYS A 717 6.54 38.46 8.65
N GLN A 718 7.80 38.05 8.57
CA GLN A 718 8.85 38.78 7.84
C GLN A 718 8.83 38.50 6.35
N TYR A 719 8.48 37.27 5.96
CA TYR A 719 8.44 36.83 4.59
C TYR A 719 6.98 36.53 4.24
N GLU A 720 6.33 37.43 3.50
CA GLU A 720 5.06 37.11 2.86
C GLU A 720 5.34 36.09 1.75
N LEU A 721 5.25 34.81 2.08
CA LEU A 721 5.47 33.68 1.15
C LEU A 721 4.29 33.54 0.16
N LYS A 722 3.94 34.64 -0.51
CA LYS A 722 3.06 34.67 -1.68
C LYS A 722 3.87 34.15 -2.86
N ARG A 723 3.57 32.94 -3.32
CA ARG A 723 4.10 32.43 -4.60
C ARG A 723 3.11 32.82 -5.70
N ASN A 724 3.64 33.46 -6.76
CA ASN A 724 2.91 33.89 -7.94
C ASN A 724 2.15 32.76 -8.62
#